data_AF-A0A1D6MZH3-F1
#
_entry.id   AF-A0A1D6MZH3-F1
#
_cell.length_a   1.000
_cell.length_b   1.000
_cell.length_c   1.000
_cell.angle_alpha   90.00
_cell.angle_beta   90.00
_cell.angle_gamma   90.00
#
_symmetry.space_group_name_H-M   'P 1'
#
loop_
_entity.id
_entity.type
_entity.pdbx_description
1 polymer ?
#
loop_
_entity_poly.entity_id
_entity_poly.type
_entity_poly.pdbx_seq_one_letter_code
_entity_poly.pdbx_strand_id
1 'polypeptide(L)'
;MTKVDFCAKFDTCLRINLKGNSKVTGLSYCVDDESWRILEKDVQSLLQQGLTDRTKMIRALWRSTPSEWKIVEGFSEFGSSPLLVGMMVSSLEKSFRLVDIGPNPENRVEAVKFRKFWGEKAELRRFKDGNIAESTVWECQSWEKHTIIKRIADYVLMKHLSLQKDDLIHVVDQLDFCLLVDGQDPVSSSGALLEAFDTIAKQLRLLDDIPLKISTVQPLDSAFRHTSVFPPEPHPLAYGRNSQRLPKFATTCIRSLEVMIQLEGSGNWPLDPVAMEKTKTAFLLKIGESLEDRGMFVSASENEVNVLTSGYSFLLKIFHERGLVMQKPVGDDKTQSVLSEDKMLFQRSQHSSMINGLHGRYQVYGPVVRLAKRWISAHLFSSFISEEAVELVVAHIFLKPFPFHAPSSRVAGFLRFLRLLSSFDWIFSPMVIDINNDFNLMDEKEINDNFMLSRKSYERNPHDIEPAMFLATSYDKTSEAWTKQSPSKSVLKRVAAYAKSSAELLTNLMLHGPSGEYTWECLFRTPMSNYDAVILLHQEKLCCPHHVLFPAENPDGKLVVWGKPSKDFCPYMPLNKGAVKGLHDAREKLLVNFDPTTYFLRDLKCAFSKTFKLWYGSVGGDAVGLTWENPKKRGREEADEAAPEPTSILKEVGDVGKGLVRGVYLVKAPKFQ
;
A
#
# COMPACT_ATOMS: atom_id res chain seq x y z
N MET A 1 -32.24 7.40 -1.34
CA MET A 1 -30.99 8.15 -1.09
C MET A 1 -30.00 7.23 -0.38
N THR A 2 -28.82 6.99 -0.94
CA THR A 2 -27.77 6.21 -0.28
C THR A 2 -27.34 6.95 0.98
N LYS A 3 -27.43 6.31 2.15
CA LYS A 3 -27.09 6.93 3.43
C LYS A 3 -25.58 7.20 3.45
N VAL A 4 -25.19 8.47 3.37
CA VAL A 4 -23.79 8.89 3.55
C VAL A 4 -23.44 8.76 5.02
N ASP A 5 -22.66 7.74 5.35
CA ASP A 5 -22.16 7.51 6.69
C ASP A 5 -21.17 8.62 7.13
N PHE A 6 -21.23 8.97 8.42
CA PHE A 6 -20.43 10.03 9.03
C PHE A 6 -18.94 9.79 8.83
N CYS A 7 -18.47 8.57 9.09
CA CYS A 7 -17.06 8.19 9.00
C CYS A 7 -16.49 8.24 7.58
N ALA A 8 -17.34 8.04 6.57
CA ALA A 8 -16.92 8.18 5.18
C ALA A 8 -17.02 9.61 4.65
N LYS A 9 -17.82 10.47 5.29
CA LYS A 9 -17.98 11.87 4.88
C LYS A 9 -16.81 12.74 5.30
N PHE A 10 -16.39 12.63 6.55
CA PHE A 10 -15.33 13.44 7.15
C PHE A 10 -13.95 12.79 6.99
N ASP A 11 -12.90 13.60 6.91
CA ASP A 11 -11.53 13.12 6.81
C ASP A 11 -10.97 12.76 8.19
N THR A 12 -11.35 13.51 9.23
CA THR A 12 -10.96 13.21 10.61
C THR A 12 -12.20 13.12 11.49
N CYS A 13 -12.22 12.11 12.35
CA CYS A 13 -13.25 11.92 13.36
C CYS A 13 -12.62 12.04 14.75
N LEU A 14 -13.28 12.76 15.65
CA LEU A 14 -12.93 12.89 17.05
C LEU A 14 -14.17 12.53 17.88
N ARG A 15 -13.96 11.74 18.94
CA ARG A 15 -14.98 11.41 19.93
C ARG A 15 -14.58 12.04 21.25
N ILE A 16 -15.45 12.86 21.80
CA ILE A 16 -15.22 13.53 23.07
C ILE A 16 -16.10 12.85 24.11
N ASN A 17 -15.47 12.20 25.08
CA ASN A 17 -16.16 11.66 26.24
C ASN A 17 -16.43 12.80 27.22
N LEU A 18 -17.71 13.07 27.46
CA LEU A 18 -18.16 14.16 28.34
C LEU A 18 -18.75 13.62 29.65
N LYS A 19 -18.71 12.29 29.85
CA LYS A 19 -19.29 11.65 31.03
C LYS A 19 -18.58 12.14 32.29
N GLY A 20 -19.32 12.81 33.17
CA GLY A 20 -18.79 13.34 34.43
C GLY A 20 -18.14 14.74 34.34
N ASN A 21 -18.19 15.41 33.19
CA ASN A 21 -17.64 16.77 33.07
C ASN A 21 -18.55 17.78 33.81
N SER A 22 -18.01 18.41 34.86
CA SER A 22 -18.72 19.34 35.74
C SER A 22 -19.25 20.60 35.04
N LYS A 23 -18.66 21.01 33.91
CA LYS A 23 -19.17 22.11 33.07
C LYS A 23 -20.46 21.72 32.33
N VAL A 24 -20.61 20.44 31.98
CA VAL A 24 -21.77 19.89 31.28
C VAL A 24 -22.90 19.63 32.27
N THR A 25 -22.58 19.11 33.46
CA THR A 25 -23.58 18.87 34.53
C THR A 25 -24.00 20.14 35.28
N GLY A 26 -23.20 21.21 35.20
CA GLY A 26 -23.53 22.53 35.77
C GLY A 26 -24.48 23.38 34.90
N LEU A 27 -24.66 23.02 33.62
CA LEU A 27 -25.67 23.61 32.74
C LEU A 27 -27.00 22.91 33.01
N SER A 28 -27.85 23.54 33.82
CA SER A 28 -29.23 23.13 34.10
C SER A 28 -29.91 22.55 32.85
N TYR A 29 -30.37 21.30 32.93
CA TYR A 29 -31.15 20.62 31.88
C TYR A 29 -32.53 21.28 31.62
N CYS A 30 -32.83 22.39 32.30
CA CYS A 30 -34.14 23.04 32.33
C CYS A 30 -34.07 24.53 31.96
N VAL A 31 -33.16 24.91 31.06
CA VAL A 31 -33.22 26.22 30.37
C VAL A 31 -33.67 25.95 28.94
N ASP A 32 -34.57 26.77 28.40
CA ASP A 32 -35.12 26.63 27.04
C ASP A 32 -34.05 26.64 25.93
N ASP A 33 -32.82 27.07 26.25
CA ASP A 33 -31.65 26.82 25.43
C ASP A 33 -31.09 25.42 25.72
N GLU A 34 -31.33 24.49 24.79
CA GLU A 34 -30.75 23.16 24.72
C GLU A 34 -29.24 23.14 25.05
N SER A 35 -28.86 22.89 26.31
CA SER A 35 -27.48 22.97 26.82
C SER A 35 -26.44 22.19 26.00
N TRP A 36 -26.86 21.07 25.41
CA TRP A 36 -26.09 20.27 24.47
C TRP A 36 -25.77 20.98 23.15
N ARG A 37 -26.66 21.84 22.63
CA ARG A 37 -26.41 22.67 21.43
C ARG A 37 -25.38 23.75 21.67
N ILE A 38 -25.37 24.32 22.88
CA ILE A 38 -24.35 25.29 23.27
C ILE A 38 -22.98 24.61 23.24
N LEU A 39 -22.85 23.42 23.82
CA LEU A 39 -21.60 22.68 23.81
C LEU A 39 -21.15 22.26 22.40
N GLU A 40 -22.07 21.79 21.55
CA GLU A 40 -21.78 21.53 20.13
C GLU A 40 -21.21 22.79 19.45
N LYS A 41 -21.85 23.95 19.67
CA LYS A 41 -21.43 25.23 19.10
C LYS A 41 -20.10 25.70 19.65
N ASP A 42 -19.84 25.54 20.94
CA ASP A 42 -18.59 25.91 21.60
C ASP A 42 -17.43 25.07 21.10
N VAL A 43 -17.59 23.74 21.07
CA VAL A 43 -16.59 22.82 20.50
C VAL A 43 -16.31 23.16 19.05
N GLN A 44 -17.35 23.39 18.25
CA GLN A 44 -17.18 23.77 16.85
C GLN A 44 -16.45 25.11 16.71
N SER A 45 -16.82 26.13 17.50
CA SER A 45 -16.23 27.47 17.48
C SER A 45 -14.76 27.45 17.89
N LEU A 46 -14.42 26.75 18.98
CA LEU A 46 -13.04 26.59 19.46
C LEU A 46 -12.17 25.90 18.42
N LEU A 47 -12.64 24.81 17.82
CA LEU A 47 -11.91 24.11 16.78
C LEU A 47 -11.79 24.94 15.49
N GLN A 48 -12.82 25.71 15.12
CA GLN A 48 -12.73 26.64 13.99
C GLN A 48 -11.70 27.73 14.24
N GLN A 49 -11.64 28.29 15.46
CA GLN A 49 -10.64 29.28 15.84
C GLN A 49 -9.23 28.70 15.90
N GLY A 50 -9.06 27.45 16.35
CA GLY A 50 -7.76 26.79 16.44
C GLY A 50 -7.23 26.25 15.12
N LEU A 51 -8.09 25.64 14.30
CA LEU A 51 -7.69 25.02 13.02
C LEU A 51 -7.75 26.01 11.85
N THR A 52 -8.52 27.08 11.95
CA THR A 52 -8.55 28.18 10.95
C THR A 52 -8.73 27.66 9.51
N ASP A 53 -7.79 27.98 8.61
CA ASP A 53 -7.80 27.60 7.21
C ASP A 53 -7.32 26.17 6.95
N ARG A 54 -6.97 25.39 7.99
CA ARG A 54 -6.62 23.97 7.88
C ARG A 54 -7.83 23.11 7.58
N THR A 55 -9.04 23.52 7.98
CA THR A 55 -10.28 22.78 7.75
C THR A 55 -11.25 23.54 6.87
N LYS A 56 -11.92 22.85 5.95
CA LYS A 56 -13.06 23.39 5.17
C LYS A 56 -14.33 23.44 5.98
N MET A 57 -14.56 22.43 6.80
CA MET A 57 -15.81 22.25 7.53
C MET A 57 -15.55 21.47 8.81
N ILE A 58 -16.16 21.92 9.89
CA ILE A 58 -16.20 21.23 11.18
C ILE A 58 -17.67 21.09 11.56
N ARG A 59 -18.05 19.89 12.01
CA ARG A 59 -19.37 19.62 12.58
C ARG A 59 -19.21 18.85 13.86
N ALA A 60 -19.65 19.46 14.95
CA ALA A 60 -19.89 18.77 16.21
C ALA A 60 -21.34 18.27 16.21
N LEU A 61 -21.54 17.00 16.56
CA LEU A 61 -22.84 16.36 16.64
C LEU A 61 -22.87 15.51 17.91
N TRP A 62 -23.70 15.92 18.85
CA TRP A 62 -24.04 15.14 20.02
C TRP A 62 -25.37 14.48 19.77
N ARG A 63 -25.35 13.18 19.45
CA ARG A 63 -26.58 12.39 19.44
C ARG A 63 -26.93 12.05 20.88
N SER A 64 -27.56 13.02 21.55
CA SER A 64 -27.95 12.92 22.95
C SER A 64 -29.03 11.85 23.19
N THR A 65 -29.83 11.53 22.15
CA THR A 65 -30.89 10.51 22.19
C THR A 65 -30.39 9.15 21.67
N PRO A 66 -30.46 8.07 22.48
CA PRO A 66 -30.30 6.70 21.98
C PRO A 66 -31.36 6.37 20.91
N SER A 67 -31.02 5.56 19.91
CA SER A 67 -31.95 5.15 18.84
C SER A 67 -33.11 4.28 19.33
N GLU A 68 -32.96 3.65 20.50
CA GLU A 68 -33.95 2.74 21.10
C GLU A 68 -34.42 3.23 22.48
N TRP A 69 -34.32 4.53 22.75
CA TRP A 69 -34.68 5.10 24.05
C TRP A 69 -36.16 4.84 24.39
N LYS A 70 -36.41 4.30 25.59
CA LYS A 70 -37.77 4.11 26.11
C LYS A 70 -38.10 5.25 27.05
N ILE A 71 -39.32 5.80 26.92
CA ILE A 71 -39.84 6.86 27.79
C ILE A 71 -39.72 6.48 29.29
N VAL A 72 -39.84 5.19 29.61
CA VAL A 72 -39.77 4.63 30.96
C VAL A 72 -38.38 4.77 31.61
N GLU A 73 -37.32 4.86 30.80
CA GLU A 73 -35.93 5.06 31.26
C GLU A 73 -35.64 6.53 31.60
N GLY A 74 -36.57 7.44 31.30
CA GLY A 74 -36.44 8.88 31.53
C GLY A 74 -35.25 9.50 30.80
N PHE A 75 -34.89 10.74 31.11
CA PHE A 75 -33.74 11.41 30.45
C PHE A 75 -32.36 10.95 30.97
N SER A 76 -32.31 9.88 31.77
CA SER A 76 -31.07 9.40 32.41
C SER A 76 -30.04 8.88 31.40
N GLU A 77 -30.52 8.32 30.28
CA GLU A 77 -29.68 7.84 29.17
C GLU A 77 -29.25 8.96 28.20
N PHE A 78 -29.74 10.19 28.39
CA PHE A 78 -29.38 11.30 27.51
C PHE A 78 -27.97 11.81 27.83
N GLY A 79 -27.14 11.92 26.79
CA GLY A 79 -25.75 12.35 26.93
C GLY A 79 -24.79 11.25 27.40
N SER A 80 -25.23 9.98 27.44
CA SER A 80 -24.36 8.82 27.66
C SER A 80 -23.43 8.55 26.46
N SER A 81 -23.82 8.99 25.27
CA SER A 81 -23.04 8.86 24.04
C SER A 81 -21.98 9.96 23.93
N PRO A 82 -20.79 9.65 23.38
CA PRO A 82 -19.75 10.65 23.16
C PRO A 82 -20.19 11.68 22.13
N LEU A 83 -19.72 12.93 22.29
CA LEU A 83 -19.88 13.97 21.28
C LEU A 83 -18.98 13.63 20.08
N LEU A 84 -19.57 13.58 18.89
CA LEU A 84 -18.84 13.28 17.65
C LEU A 84 -18.47 14.58 16.94
N VAL A 85 -17.20 14.71 16.56
CA VAL A 85 -16.71 15.83 15.77
C VAL A 85 -16.15 15.30 14.46
N GLY A 86 -16.71 15.78 13.35
CA GLY A 86 -16.26 15.49 12.00
C GLY A 86 -15.57 16.70 11.40
N MET A 87 -14.36 16.51 10.88
CA MET A 87 -13.56 17.55 10.25
C MET A 87 -13.27 17.18 8.79
N MET A 88 -13.56 18.10 7.88
CA MET A 88 -13.12 18.04 6.49
C MET A 88 -11.90 18.92 6.32
N VAL A 89 -10.84 18.33 5.80
CA VAL A 89 -9.53 18.97 5.67
C VAL A 89 -9.50 19.82 4.40
N SER A 90 -8.76 20.94 4.44
CA SER A 90 -8.76 21.94 3.38
C SER A 90 -7.93 21.53 2.16
N SER A 91 -6.64 21.88 2.17
CA SER A 91 -5.58 21.44 1.26
C SER A 91 -4.40 20.96 2.10
N LEU A 92 -3.58 20.06 1.56
CA LEU A 92 -2.47 19.47 2.30
C LEU A 92 -1.46 20.51 2.81
N GLU A 93 -1.12 21.47 1.95
CA GLU A 93 -0.17 22.55 2.22
C GLU A 93 -0.54 23.35 3.47
N LYS A 94 -1.82 23.65 3.63
CA LYS A 94 -2.34 24.39 4.78
C LYS A 94 -2.47 23.49 6.00
N SER A 95 -2.98 22.28 5.78
CA SER A 95 -3.49 21.43 6.85
C SER A 95 -2.41 20.81 7.72
N PHE A 96 -1.24 20.53 7.14
CA PHE A 96 -0.13 19.84 7.83
C PHE A 96 1.15 20.70 7.91
N ARG A 97 1.01 22.04 7.80
CA ARG A 97 2.13 22.96 8.09
C ARG A 97 2.52 22.89 9.57
N LEU A 98 3.82 22.99 9.84
CA LEU A 98 4.36 22.94 11.21
C LEU A 98 4.15 24.25 11.98
N VAL A 99 3.98 25.37 11.28
CA VAL A 99 3.88 26.71 11.90
C VAL A 99 2.58 27.37 11.47
N ASP A 100 1.81 27.87 12.43
CA ASP A 100 0.69 28.79 12.18
C ASP A 100 1.16 30.23 12.40
N ILE A 101 1.04 31.04 11.36
CA ILE A 101 1.36 32.46 11.39
C ILE A 101 0.13 33.21 11.90
N GLY A 102 0.28 33.87 13.05
CA GLY A 102 -0.71 34.72 13.67
C GLY A 102 -0.55 36.21 13.31
N PRO A 103 -1.16 37.11 14.10
CA PRO A 103 -1.13 38.54 13.83
C PRO A 103 0.25 39.17 14.04
N ASN A 104 0.47 40.33 13.41
CA ASN A 104 1.63 41.18 13.69
C ASN A 104 1.57 41.65 15.17
N PRO A 105 2.66 41.54 15.95
CA PRO A 105 2.71 41.95 17.36
C PRO A 105 2.36 43.43 17.59
N GLU A 106 2.53 44.29 16.58
CA GLU A 106 2.15 45.71 16.66
C GLU A 106 0.64 45.91 16.73
N ASN A 107 -0.15 44.96 16.19
CA ASN A 107 -1.59 44.94 16.38
C ASN A 107 -1.92 44.40 17.79
N ARG A 108 -1.77 45.28 18.79
CA ARG A 108 -1.88 44.93 20.22
C ARG A 108 -3.17 44.19 20.56
N VAL A 109 -4.29 44.54 19.94
CA VAL A 109 -5.60 43.92 20.24
C VAL A 109 -5.63 42.46 19.81
N GLU A 110 -5.27 42.19 18.54
CA GLU A 110 -5.29 40.83 18.00
C GLU A 110 -4.15 39.98 18.59
N ALA A 111 -2.98 40.57 18.85
CA ALA A 111 -1.87 39.87 19.50
C ALA A 111 -2.22 39.44 20.94
N VAL A 112 -2.94 40.27 21.71
CA VAL A 112 -3.43 39.90 23.05
C VAL A 112 -4.47 38.78 22.96
N LYS A 113 -5.41 38.84 22.01
CA LYS A 113 -6.39 37.76 21.79
C LYS A 113 -5.70 36.45 21.41
N PHE A 114 -4.70 36.51 20.53
CA PHE A 114 -3.93 35.35 20.11
C PHE A 114 -3.17 34.72 21.29
N ARG A 115 -2.43 35.53 22.06
CA ARG A 115 -1.72 35.06 23.26
C ARG A 115 -2.67 34.53 24.34
N LYS A 116 -3.86 35.12 24.51
CA LYS A 116 -4.87 34.60 25.43
C LYS A 116 -5.40 33.24 24.97
N PHE A 117 -5.68 33.08 23.68
CA PHE A 117 -6.22 31.84 23.12
C PHE A 117 -5.20 30.69 23.14
N TRP A 118 -3.95 30.97 22.77
CA TRP A 118 -2.90 29.95 22.68
C TRP A 118 -2.05 29.82 23.96
N GLY A 119 -1.96 30.84 24.82
CA GLY A 119 -1.11 30.86 26.02
C GLY A 119 0.33 30.45 25.75
N GLU A 120 0.82 29.42 26.43
CA GLU A 120 2.21 28.94 26.33
C GLU A 120 2.63 28.49 24.93
N LYS A 121 1.68 28.17 24.03
CA LYS A 121 1.99 27.83 22.63
C LYS A 121 2.21 29.03 21.72
N ALA A 122 1.87 30.24 22.16
CA ALA A 122 2.15 31.45 21.40
C ALA A 122 3.61 31.88 21.59
N GLU A 123 4.34 32.01 20.49
CA GLU A 123 5.71 32.54 20.46
C GLU A 123 5.87 33.61 19.37
N LEU A 124 6.79 34.55 19.58
CA LEU A 124 7.20 35.49 18.53
C LEU A 124 8.25 34.86 17.64
N ARG A 125 7.98 34.78 16.34
CA ARG A 125 8.91 34.20 15.38
C ARG A 125 9.25 35.18 14.28
N ARG A 126 10.55 35.29 13.99
CA ARG A 126 11.06 36.01 12.82
C ARG A 126 11.14 35.04 11.63
N PHE A 127 10.52 35.41 10.52
CA PHE A 127 10.50 34.61 9.30
C PHE A 127 11.62 35.03 8.32
N LYS A 128 11.83 34.24 7.26
CA LYS A 128 12.94 34.45 6.30
C LYS A 128 12.83 35.77 5.55
N ASP A 129 11.62 36.30 5.40
CA ASP A 129 11.31 37.61 4.85
C ASP A 129 11.59 38.77 5.83
N GLY A 130 12.06 38.47 7.05
CA GLY A 130 12.33 39.44 8.09
C GLY A 130 11.10 39.84 8.91
N ASN A 131 9.91 39.40 8.51
CA ASN A 131 8.66 39.70 9.21
C ASN A 131 8.62 39.00 10.58
N ILE A 132 8.05 39.67 11.58
CA ILE A 132 7.86 39.13 12.92
C ILE A 132 6.36 39.00 13.15
N ALA A 133 5.91 37.80 13.51
CA ALA A 133 4.51 37.55 13.85
C ALA A 133 4.41 36.70 15.12
N GLU A 134 3.30 36.86 15.84
CA GLU A 134 2.85 35.86 16.82
C GLU A 134 2.62 34.54 16.07
N SER A 135 3.06 33.41 16.61
CA SER A 135 3.01 32.13 15.90
C SER A 135 2.81 30.96 16.86
N THR A 136 2.35 29.81 16.34
CA THR A 136 2.39 28.53 17.07
C THR A 136 3.16 27.49 16.27
N VAL A 137 3.91 26.63 16.97
CA VAL A 137 4.76 25.60 16.35
C VAL A 137 4.35 24.20 16.82
N TRP A 138 4.17 23.32 15.84
CA TRP A 138 3.75 21.94 15.99
C TRP A 138 4.85 21.01 15.48
N GLU A 139 5.91 20.86 16.28
CA GLU A 139 7.04 19.99 15.93
C GLU A 139 6.60 18.53 15.85
N CYS A 140 6.95 17.85 14.75
CA CYS A 140 6.76 16.42 14.56
C CYS A 140 7.79 15.88 13.56
N GLN A 141 7.99 14.55 13.57
CA GLN A 141 8.80 13.91 12.53
C GLN A 141 8.09 14.01 11.17
N SER A 142 8.84 13.95 10.07
CA SER A 142 8.27 14.16 8.72
C SER A 142 7.12 13.20 8.39
N TRP A 143 7.19 11.95 8.88
CA TRP A 143 6.17 10.93 8.67
C TRP A 143 4.97 11.04 9.63
N GLU A 144 5.06 11.84 10.69
CA GLU A 144 3.99 12.08 11.66
C GLU A 144 3.13 13.31 11.33
N LYS A 145 3.43 14.01 10.22
CA LYS A 145 2.76 15.27 9.85
C LYS A 145 1.24 15.14 9.76
N HIS A 146 0.71 13.97 9.40
CA HIS A 146 -0.73 13.71 9.36
C HIS A 146 -1.42 13.85 10.74
N THR A 147 -0.66 13.83 11.85
CA THR A 147 -1.18 14.01 13.22
C THR A 147 -1.35 15.46 13.65
N ILE A 148 -0.91 16.45 12.87
CA ILE A 148 -0.89 17.86 13.30
C ILE A 148 -2.29 18.37 13.68
N ILE A 149 -3.33 18.03 12.90
CA ILE A 149 -4.71 18.42 13.20
C ILE A 149 -5.17 17.86 14.54
N LYS A 150 -4.82 16.60 14.84
CA LYS A 150 -5.07 15.97 16.14
C LYS A 150 -4.36 16.73 17.27
N ARG A 151 -3.07 17.04 17.11
CA ARG A 151 -2.29 17.80 18.12
C ARG A 151 -2.88 19.18 18.42
N ILE A 152 -3.35 19.89 17.38
CA ILE A 152 -4.01 21.19 17.55
C ILE A 152 -5.35 21.04 18.27
N ALA A 153 -6.18 20.09 17.83
CA ALA A 153 -7.49 19.84 18.43
C ALA A 153 -7.38 19.46 19.91
N ASP A 154 -6.47 18.54 20.25
CA ASP A 154 -6.17 18.14 21.62
C ASP A 154 -5.81 19.36 22.48
N TYR A 155 -4.85 20.17 22.03
CA TYR A 155 -4.41 21.35 22.77
C TYR A 155 -5.54 22.35 23.03
N VAL A 156 -6.31 22.68 21.98
CA VAL A 156 -7.39 23.68 22.05
C VAL A 156 -8.49 23.20 22.99
N LEU A 157 -8.92 21.94 22.85
CA LEU A 157 -10.02 21.39 23.65
C LEU A 157 -9.61 21.21 25.11
N MET A 158 -8.41 20.69 25.39
CA MET A 158 -7.92 20.54 26.77
C MET A 158 -7.81 21.90 27.48
N LYS A 159 -7.27 22.91 26.78
CA LYS A 159 -7.08 24.25 27.34
C LYS A 159 -8.40 24.95 27.70
N HIS A 160 -9.38 24.89 26.80
CA HIS A 160 -10.61 25.69 26.93
C HIS A 160 -11.76 24.93 27.62
N LEU A 161 -11.81 23.60 27.52
CA LEU A 161 -12.90 22.77 28.04
C LEU A 161 -12.55 21.95 29.29
N SER A 162 -11.33 22.09 29.82
CA SER A 162 -10.87 21.34 31.01
C SER A 162 -10.96 19.82 30.84
N LEU A 163 -10.81 19.36 29.60
CA LEU A 163 -10.81 17.94 29.23
C LEU A 163 -9.42 17.34 29.46
N GLN A 164 -9.39 16.05 29.80
CA GLN A 164 -8.16 15.26 29.83
C GLN A 164 -7.90 14.64 28.46
N LYS A 165 -6.68 14.17 28.25
CA LYS A 165 -6.30 13.49 27.00
C LYS A 165 -7.13 12.23 26.75
N ASP A 166 -7.45 11.48 27.81
CA ASP A 166 -8.23 10.24 27.73
C ASP A 166 -9.70 10.49 27.34
N ASP A 167 -10.19 11.72 27.48
CA ASP A 167 -11.51 12.13 27.02
C ASP A 167 -11.57 12.33 25.50
N LEU A 168 -10.42 12.47 24.84
CA LEU A 168 -10.29 12.84 23.43
C LEU A 168 -9.80 11.64 22.61
N ILE A 169 -10.71 11.00 21.89
CA ILE A 169 -10.38 9.85 21.05
C ILE A 169 -10.45 10.24 19.58
N HIS A 170 -9.28 10.48 19.00
CA HIS A 170 -9.10 10.77 17.58
C HIS A 170 -9.03 9.50 16.74
N VAL A 171 -9.56 9.55 15.52
CA VAL A 171 -9.30 8.58 14.44
C VAL A 171 -8.40 9.24 13.39
N VAL A 172 -7.09 9.02 13.50
CA VAL A 172 -6.05 9.57 12.62
C VAL A 172 -4.91 8.58 12.41
N ASP A 173 -4.37 8.04 13.51
CA ASP A 173 -3.11 7.28 13.59
C ASP A 173 -3.28 5.81 14.01
N GLN A 174 -4.51 5.33 14.17
CA GLN A 174 -4.83 3.99 14.71
C GLN A 174 -4.45 2.87 13.75
N LEU A 175 -4.21 3.18 12.47
CA LEU A 175 -3.77 2.21 11.46
C LEU A 175 -2.27 2.31 11.19
N ASP A 176 -1.53 3.19 11.87
CA ASP A 176 -0.14 3.49 11.56
C ASP A 176 0.76 2.27 11.82
N PHE A 177 0.41 1.47 12.84
CA PHE A 177 1.14 0.26 13.22
C PHE A 177 1.42 -0.68 12.04
N CYS A 178 0.57 -0.70 11.00
CA CYS A 178 0.75 -1.61 9.87
C CYS A 178 1.78 -1.13 8.84
N LEU A 179 2.25 0.12 8.98
CA LEU A 179 3.24 0.78 8.12
C LEU A 179 4.56 1.09 8.83
N LEU A 180 4.66 0.82 10.14
CA LEU A 180 5.89 1.04 10.91
C LEU A 180 6.83 -0.17 10.84
N VAL A 181 8.13 0.12 10.78
CA VAL A 181 9.23 -0.83 10.97
C VAL A 181 10.09 -0.28 12.11
N ASP A 182 10.34 -1.08 13.14
CA ASP A 182 11.07 -0.66 14.35
C ASP A 182 10.57 0.67 14.97
N GLY A 183 9.26 0.91 14.87
CA GLY A 183 8.59 2.09 15.42
C GLY A 183 8.63 3.34 14.55
N GLN A 184 9.15 3.28 13.33
CA GLN A 184 9.21 4.41 12.39
C GLN A 184 8.66 4.04 11.01
N ASP A 185 8.14 5.03 10.29
CA ASP A 185 7.72 4.84 8.90
C ASP A 185 8.94 5.00 7.96
N PRO A 186 9.29 3.99 7.15
CA PRO A 186 10.42 4.06 6.22
C PRO A 186 10.31 5.17 5.15
N VAL A 187 9.14 5.80 4.99
CA VAL A 187 8.95 6.97 4.10
C VAL A 187 9.89 8.13 4.42
N SER A 188 10.42 8.20 5.64
CA SER A 188 11.48 9.16 5.99
C SER A 188 12.72 9.06 5.07
N SER A 189 12.99 7.88 4.52
CA SER A 189 14.11 7.61 3.60
C SER A 189 13.80 7.94 2.13
N SER A 190 12.56 8.31 1.78
CA SER A 190 12.18 8.59 0.39
C SER A 190 12.97 9.75 -0.25
N GLY A 191 13.40 10.73 0.54
CA GLY A 191 14.24 11.84 0.05
C GLY A 191 15.62 11.35 -0.43
N ALA A 192 16.30 10.55 0.41
CA ALA A 192 17.59 9.95 0.07
C ALA A 192 17.50 9.01 -1.15
N LEU A 193 16.37 8.30 -1.30
CA LEU A 193 16.11 7.45 -2.45
C LEU A 193 16.02 8.26 -3.76
N LEU A 194 15.33 9.41 -3.75
CA LEU A 194 15.23 10.27 -4.93
C LEU A 194 16.60 10.87 -5.30
N GLU A 195 17.39 11.30 -4.31
CA GLU A 195 18.76 11.78 -4.54
C GLU A 195 19.68 10.69 -5.11
N ALA A 196 19.54 9.44 -4.64
CA ALA A 196 20.26 8.30 -5.15
C ALA A 196 19.90 8.01 -6.62
N PHE A 197 18.61 8.05 -6.96
CA PHE A 197 18.14 7.91 -8.34
C PHE A 197 18.67 9.01 -9.26
N ASP A 198 18.62 10.27 -8.81
CA ASP A 198 19.16 11.40 -9.58
C ASP A 198 20.66 11.24 -9.85
N THR A 199 21.40 10.67 -8.88
CA THR A 199 22.82 10.37 -9.02
C THR A 199 23.08 9.33 -10.10
N ILE A 200 22.45 8.16 -10.03
CA ILE A 200 22.63 7.09 -11.04
C ILE A 200 22.13 7.54 -12.42
N ALA A 201 21.00 8.25 -12.50
CA ALA A 201 20.46 8.75 -13.76
C ALA A 201 21.40 9.76 -14.43
N LYS A 202 22.06 10.63 -13.65
CA LYS A 202 23.12 11.51 -14.17
C LYS A 202 24.32 10.72 -14.68
N GLN A 203 24.78 9.72 -13.93
CA GLN A 203 25.94 8.90 -14.32
C GLN A 203 25.69 8.10 -15.60
N LEU A 204 24.51 7.49 -15.73
CA LEU A 204 24.08 6.80 -16.96
C LEU A 204 24.11 7.72 -18.18
N ARG A 205 23.60 8.96 -18.06
CA ARG A 205 23.62 9.93 -19.17
C ARG A 205 25.02 10.46 -19.52
N LEU A 206 25.98 10.33 -18.61
CA LEU A 206 27.37 10.76 -18.82
C LEU A 206 28.26 9.65 -19.41
N LEU A 207 27.71 8.47 -19.71
CA LEU A 207 28.43 7.40 -20.39
C LEU A 207 28.65 7.76 -21.87
N ASP A 208 29.91 7.77 -22.27
CA ASP A 208 30.39 8.11 -23.62
C ASP A 208 31.10 6.94 -24.32
N ASP A 209 31.35 5.86 -23.57
CA ASP A 209 32.04 4.65 -23.99
C ASP A 209 31.10 3.50 -24.41
N ILE A 210 29.81 3.81 -24.58
CA ILE A 210 28.78 2.89 -25.08
C ILE A 210 28.40 3.22 -26.53
N PRO A 211 28.07 2.23 -27.39
CA PRO A 211 27.82 2.47 -28.82
C PRO A 211 26.64 3.40 -29.14
N LEU A 212 25.62 3.43 -28.27
CA LEU A 212 24.44 4.28 -28.37
C LEU A 212 24.29 5.02 -27.06
N LYS A 213 24.10 6.35 -27.10
CA LYS A 213 23.90 7.12 -25.88
C LYS A 213 22.56 6.80 -25.24
N ILE A 214 22.49 7.01 -23.94
CA ILE A 214 21.26 6.87 -23.16
C ILE A 214 20.45 8.16 -23.29
N SER A 215 19.26 8.04 -23.90
CA SER A 215 18.33 9.15 -24.12
C SER A 215 17.41 9.38 -22.91
N THR A 216 16.87 8.31 -22.35
CA THR A 216 15.89 8.37 -21.26
C THR A 216 16.28 7.42 -20.13
N VAL A 217 16.08 7.86 -18.89
CA VAL A 217 16.21 7.04 -17.68
C VAL A 217 14.97 7.27 -16.82
N GLN A 218 14.19 6.24 -16.56
CA GLN A 218 12.91 6.34 -15.85
C GLN A 218 12.80 5.31 -14.71
N PRO A 219 12.38 5.72 -13.50
CA PRO A 219 12.15 4.80 -12.39
C PRO A 219 10.79 4.10 -12.51
N LEU A 220 10.77 2.78 -12.26
CA LEU A 220 9.56 1.94 -12.37
C LEU A 220 9.08 1.35 -11.05
N ASP A 221 9.88 1.37 -10.00
CA ASP A 221 9.48 0.80 -8.71
C ASP A 221 8.43 1.66 -7.99
N SER A 222 7.55 1.02 -7.22
CA SER A 222 6.47 1.68 -6.46
C SER A 222 6.99 2.66 -5.40
N ALA A 223 8.25 2.52 -4.98
CA ALA A 223 8.90 3.46 -4.07
C ALA A 223 9.04 4.88 -4.67
N PHE A 224 9.28 5.00 -5.97
CA PHE A 224 9.47 6.31 -6.64
C PHE A 224 8.18 7.06 -6.91
N ARG A 225 7.05 6.36 -6.89
CA ARG A 225 5.71 6.94 -7.02
C ARG A 225 4.96 6.99 -5.69
N HIS A 226 5.69 6.84 -4.57
CA HIS A 226 5.18 6.95 -3.19
C HIS A 226 4.10 5.93 -2.79
N THR A 227 4.04 4.78 -3.46
CA THR A 227 3.03 3.72 -3.23
C THR A 227 3.62 2.43 -2.67
N SER A 228 4.94 2.32 -2.48
CA SER A 228 5.54 1.17 -1.78
C SER A 228 5.10 1.16 -0.32
N VAL A 229 4.65 -0.01 0.18
CA VAL A 229 4.25 -0.18 1.58
C VAL A 229 5.41 0.15 2.51
N PHE A 230 6.58 -0.40 2.21
CA PHE A 230 7.84 -0.15 2.89
C PHE A 230 8.86 0.30 1.85
N PRO A 231 8.99 1.62 1.59
CA PRO A 231 10.05 2.10 0.71
C PRO A 231 11.42 1.65 1.25
N PRO A 232 12.37 1.28 0.38
CA PRO A 232 13.65 0.74 0.81
C PRO A 232 14.44 1.79 1.58
N GLU A 233 15.14 1.34 2.61
CA GLU A 233 16.10 2.14 3.35
C GLU A 233 17.52 1.94 2.79
N PRO A 234 18.42 2.92 2.95
CA PRO A 234 19.80 2.79 2.49
C PRO A 234 20.51 1.62 3.15
N HIS A 235 21.01 0.70 2.34
CA HIS A 235 21.76 -0.47 2.78
C HIS A 235 23.25 -0.16 2.96
N PRO A 236 23.87 -0.48 4.11
CA PRO A 236 25.26 -0.12 4.41
C PRO A 236 26.28 -0.72 3.44
N LEU A 237 25.99 -1.90 2.85
CA LEU A 237 26.88 -2.55 1.87
C LEU A 237 26.67 -2.06 0.43
N ALA A 238 25.61 -1.29 0.16
CA ALA A 238 25.32 -0.77 -1.18
C ALA A 238 25.82 0.67 -1.39
N TYR A 239 26.60 1.21 -0.45
CA TYR A 239 27.39 2.40 -0.70
C TYR A 239 28.63 2.07 -1.54
N GLY A 240 29.07 3.05 -2.34
CA GLY A 240 30.34 3.00 -3.06
C GLY A 240 31.57 2.93 -2.14
N ARG A 241 32.75 3.30 -2.63
CA ARG A 241 34.02 3.22 -1.87
C ARG A 241 34.12 4.12 -0.63
N ASN A 242 33.05 4.81 -0.22
CA ASN A 242 33.07 5.73 0.92
C ASN A 242 32.79 5.02 2.25
N SER A 243 33.70 5.22 3.19
CA SER A 243 33.72 4.66 4.53
C SER A 243 32.62 5.25 5.42
N GLN A 244 31.46 4.58 5.48
CA GLN A 244 30.46 4.82 6.52
C GLN A 244 30.72 3.95 7.74
N ARG A 245 30.29 4.43 8.92
CA ARG A 245 30.31 3.64 10.16
C ARG A 245 29.34 2.47 10.00
N LEU A 246 29.88 1.26 9.93
CA LEU A 246 29.06 0.07 9.72
C LEU A 246 28.21 -0.24 10.96
N PRO A 247 26.92 -0.59 10.78
CA PRO A 247 26.11 -1.13 11.87
C PRO A 247 26.65 -2.50 12.29
N LYS A 248 26.22 -2.99 13.46
CA LYS A 248 26.63 -4.31 13.97
C LYS A 248 26.12 -5.45 13.08
N PHE A 249 24.93 -5.27 12.50
CA PHE A 249 24.25 -6.21 11.62
C PHE A 249 23.74 -5.47 10.39
N ALA A 250 23.66 -6.16 9.26
CA ALA A 250 22.97 -5.71 8.06
C ALA A 250 22.12 -6.84 7.49
N THR A 251 21.12 -6.48 6.70
CA THR A 251 20.32 -7.47 5.99
C THR A 251 21.16 -8.21 4.95
N THR A 252 20.95 -9.51 4.82
CA THR A 252 21.66 -10.35 3.85
C THR A 252 21.11 -10.18 2.44
N CYS A 253 19.86 -9.75 2.32
CA CYS A 253 19.20 -9.55 1.04
C CYS A 253 19.00 -8.05 0.77
N ILE A 254 19.16 -7.65 -0.48
CA ILE A 254 18.83 -6.30 -0.95
C ILE A 254 17.88 -6.41 -2.15
N ARG A 255 16.73 -5.75 -2.06
CA ARG A 255 15.79 -5.65 -3.19
C ARG A 255 16.33 -4.65 -4.21
N SER A 256 16.24 -5.00 -5.48
CA SER A 256 16.59 -4.09 -6.58
C SER A 256 15.39 -3.25 -7.02
N LEU A 257 15.68 -2.00 -7.36
CA LEU A 257 14.72 -1.02 -7.83
C LEU A 257 14.82 -0.89 -9.34
N GLU A 258 13.73 -1.21 -10.03
CA GLU A 258 13.76 -1.28 -11.49
C GLU A 258 13.80 0.11 -12.13
N VAL A 259 14.70 0.25 -13.09
CA VAL A 259 14.95 1.46 -13.87
C VAL A 259 14.94 1.10 -15.35
N MET A 260 14.04 1.75 -16.09
CA MET A 260 14.01 1.67 -17.54
C MET A 260 15.01 2.65 -18.15
N ILE A 261 15.74 2.17 -19.15
CA ILE A 261 16.64 2.95 -19.97
C ILE A 261 16.16 2.87 -21.42
N GLN A 262 16.24 3.99 -22.12
CA GLN A 262 16.08 4.03 -23.57
C GLN A 262 17.37 4.56 -24.19
N LEU A 263 17.79 3.93 -25.28
CA LEU A 263 18.96 4.34 -26.07
C LEU A 263 18.54 5.28 -27.21
N GLU A 264 19.50 5.97 -27.82
CA GLU A 264 19.27 6.72 -29.06
C GLU A 264 18.79 5.80 -30.19
N GLY A 265 18.02 6.37 -31.13
CA GLY A 265 17.47 5.62 -32.25
C GLY A 265 18.56 5.05 -33.15
N SER A 266 18.44 3.76 -33.51
CA SER A 266 19.37 3.08 -34.42
C SER A 266 18.62 2.13 -35.35
N GLY A 267 19.07 2.05 -36.61
CA GLY A 267 18.54 1.09 -37.58
C GLY A 267 19.07 -0.33 -37.38
N ASN A 268 20.19 -0.48 -36.67
CA ASN A 268 20.99 -1.71 -36.60
C ASN A 268 20.50 -2.74 -35.58
N TRP A 269 19.38 -2.48 -34.92
CA TRP A 269 18.79 -3.45 -33.99
C TRP A 269 18.29 -4.70 -34.74
N PRO A 270 18.56 -5.92 -34.22
CA PRO A 270 18.12 -7.15 -34.85
C PRO A 270 16.60 -7.21 -35.08
N LEU A 271 16.19 -7.97 -36.10
CA LEU A 271 14.77 -8.26 -36.34
C LEU A 271 14.30 -9.51 -35.60
N ASP A 272 15.21 -10.41 -35.23
CA ASP A 272 14.85 -11.59 -34.46
C ASP A 272 14.65 -11.21 -32.97
N PRO A 273 13.53 -11.60 -32.33
CA PRO A 273 13.26 -11.28 -30.93
C PRO A 273 14.31 -11.79 -29.94
N VAL A 274 14.86 -12.99 -30.17
CA VAL A 274 15.88 -13.55 -29.27
C VAL A 274 17.19 -12.78 -29.42
N ALA A 275 17.59 -12.47 -30.65
CA ALA A 275 18.76 -11.65 -30.94
C ALA A 275 18.62 -10.22 -30.39
N MET A 276 17.41 -9.64 -30.43
CA MET A 276 17.09 -8.34 -29.82
C MET A 276 17.37 -8.38 -28.31
N GLU A 277 16.82 -9.36 -27.59
CA GLU A 277 17.03 -9.48 -26.14
C GLU A 277 18.51 -9.72 -25.80
N LYS A 278 19.21 -10.58 -26.54
CA LYS A 278 20.66 -10.79 -26.35
C LYS A 278 21.46 -9.52 -26.62
N THR A 279 21.05 -8.69 -27.58
CA THR A 279 21.67 -7.40 -27.85
C THR A 279 21.44 -6.43 -26.68
N LYS A 280 20.22 -6.38 -26.12
CA LYS A 280 19.95 -5.59 -24.90
C LYS A 280 20.82 -6.06 -23.74
N THR A 281 20.97 -7.37 -23.53
CA THR A 281 21.88 -7.92 -22.51
C THR A 281 23.31 -7.46 -22.74
N ALA A 282 23.81 -7.51 -23.98
CA ALA A 282 25.16 -7.04 -24.30
C ALA A 282 25.36 -5.55 -23.99
N PHE A 283 24.38 -4.69 -24.30
CA PHE A 283 24.40 -3.28 -23.90
C PHE A 283 24.40 -3.12 -22.38
N LEU A 284 23.56 -3.86 -21.66
CA LEU A 284 23.49 -3.80 -20.20
C LEU A 284 24.81 -4.22 -19.54
N LEU A 285 25.48 -5.25 -20.06
CA LEU A 285 26.80 -5.66 -19.59
C LEU A 285 27.84 -4.57 -19.82
N LYS A 286 27.88 -3.98 -21.01
CA LYS A 286 28.82 -2.88 -21.31
C LYS A 286 28.55 -1.66 -20.43
N ILE A 287 27.29 -1.29 -20.22
CA ILE A 287 26.89 -0.23 -19.28
C ILE A 287 27.37 -0.58 -17.87
N GLY A 288 27.21 -1.84 -17.44
CA GLY A 288 27.71 -2.35 -16.17
C GLY A 288 29.21 -2.11 -16.00
N GLU A 289 30.03 -2.59 -16.93
CA GLU A 289 31.49 -2.37 -16.94
C GLU A 289 31.85 -0.89 -16.83
N SER A 290 31.17 -0.04 -17.61
CA SER A 290 31.42 1.41 -17.66
C SER A 290 31.09 2.10 -16.32
N LEU A 291 30.10 1.57 -15.58
CA LEU A 291 29.74 2.07 -14.25
C LEU A 291 30.69 1.55 -13.16
N GLU A 292 31.23 0.33 -13.31
CA GLU A 292 32.28 -0.20 -12.42
C GLU A 292 33.56 0.64 -12.49
N ASP A 293 33.95 1.06 -13.70
CA ASP A 293 35.08 1.98 -13.93
C ASP A 293 34.89 3.33 -13.22
N ARG A 294 33.64 3.75 -13.01
CA ARG A 294 33.26 4.95 -12.24
C ARG A 294 33.13 4.71 -10.75
N GLY A 295 33.49 3.51 -10.27
CA GLY A 295 33.57 3.16 -8.84
C GLY A 295 32.25 2.69 -8.22
N MET A 296 31.25 2.35 -9.04
CA MET A 296 30.03 1.66 -8.59
C MET A 296 30.27 0.15 -8.51
N PHE A 297 29.39 -0.56 -7.82
CA PHE A 297 29.41 -2.03 -7.80
C PHE A 297 28.33 -2.57 -8.71
N VAL A 298 28.66 -3.53 -9.57
CA VAL A 298 27.69 -4.15 -10.47
C VAL A 298 27.61 -5.64 -10.15
N SER A 299 26.37 -6.15 -10.14
CA SER A 299 26.06 -7.56 -10.00
C SER A 299 25.28 -8.00 -11.23
N ALA A 300 25.94 -8.72 -12.12
CA ALA A 300 25.34 -9.26 -13.34
C ALA A 300 24.98 -10.74 -13.15
N SER A 301 23.78 -11.12 -13.60
CA SER A 301 23.32 -12.50 -13.76
C SER A 301 22.88 -12.75 -15.20
N GLU A 302 22.41 -13.95 -15.53
CA GLU A 302 21.96 -14.29 -16.88
C GLU A 302 20.89 -13.34 -17.43
N ASN A 303 20.02 -12.82 -16.56
CA ASN A 303 18.85 -12.03 -16.95
C ASN A 303 18.81 -10.62 -16.34
N GLU A 304 19.77 -10.27 -15.48
CA GLU A 304 19.70 -9.04 -14.69
C GLU A 304 21.06 -8.36 -14.56
N VAL A 305 21.09 -7.03 -14.70
CA VAL A 305 22.23 -6.19 -14.35
C VAL A 305 21.80 -5.23 -13.26
N ASN A 306 22.36 -5.44 -12.07
CA ASN A 306 22.05 -4.67 -10.88
C ASN A 306 23.21 -3.76 -10.52
N VAL A 307 22.95 -2.47 -10.30
CA VAL A 307 23.96 -1.47 -9.92
C VAL A 307 23.74 -1.03 -8.48
N LEU A 308 24.74 -1.22 -7.63
CA LEU A 308 24.70 -0.84 -6.22
C LEU A 308 25.42 0.50 -6.04
N THR A 309 24.66 1.53 -5.63
CA THR A 309 25.18 2.86 -5.34
C THR A 309 24.28 3.60 -4.35
N SER A 310 24.88 4.54 -3.60
CA SER A 310 24.17 5.41 -2.65
C SER A 310 23.30 4.67 -1.62
N GLY A 311 23.63 3.41 -1.31
CA GLY A 311 22.85 2.59 -0.39
C GLY A 311 21.69 1.83 -1.04
N TYR A 312 21.55 1.84 -2.36
CA TYR A 312 20.45 1.18 -3.07
C TYR A 312 20.97 0.26 -4.17
N SER A 313 20.16 -0.72 -4.59
CA SER A 313 20.38 -1.56 -5.76
C SER A 313 19.40 -1.16 -6.86
N PHE A 314 19.88 -0.90 -8.07
CA PHE A 314 19.07 -0.53 -9.22
C PHE A 314 19.15 -1.60 -10.31
N LEU A 315 18.01 -2.19 -10.69
CA LEU A 315 17.92 -3.16 -11.78
C LEU A 315 17.70 -2.41 -13.11
N LEU A 316 18.64 -2.52 -14.04
CA LEU A 316 18.57 -1.84 -15.33
C LEU A 316 17.83 -2.70 -16.36
N LYS A 317 16.87 -2.10 -17.07
CA LYS A 317 16.09 -2.72 -18.16
C LYS A 317 16.09 -1.80 -19.39
N ILE A 318 16.39 -2.34 -20.57
CA ILE A 318 16.35 -1.56 -21.82
C ILE A 318 14.98 -1.72 -22.47
N PHE A 319 14.30 -0.60 -22.69
CA PHE A 319 13.09 -0.53 -23.51
C PHE A 319 13.45 -0.20 -24.96
N HIS A 320 12.84 -0.92 -25.90
CA HIS A 320 12.96 -0.62 -27.33
C HIS A 320 11.60 -0.60 -28.03
N GLU A 321 11.31 0.46 -28.80
CA GLU A 321 10.00 0.70 -29.43
C GLU A 321 9.55 -0.42 -30.38
N ARG A 322 10.48 -1.06 -31.10
CA ARG A 322 10.16 -2.17 -32.01
C ARG A 322 9.53 -3.36 -31.28
N GLY A 323 9.84 -3.56 -30.00
CA GLY A 323 9.25 -4.63 -29.19
C GLY A 323 7.74 -4.51 -28.98
N LEU A 324 7.15 -3.35 -29.30
CA LEU A 324 5.69 -3.13 -29.32
C LEU A 324 5.04 -3.65 -30.61
N VAL A 325 5.77 -3.73 -31.73
CA VAL A 325 5.23 -3.98 -33.07
C VAL A 325 5.42 -5.44 -33.52
N MET A 326 6.38 -6.19 -32.95
CA MET A 326 6.79 -7.53 -33.43
C MET A 326 5.80 -8.69 -33.16
N GLN A 327 4.53 -8.44 -32.86
CA GLN A 327 3.53 -9.48 -32.59
C GLN A 327 2.32 -9.45 -33.55
N LYS A 328 2.57 -9.46 -34.87
CA LYS A 328 1.56 -10.04 -35.78
C LYS A 328 1.78 -11.55 -35.82
N PRO A 329 0.81 -12.39 -35.41
CA PRO A 329 0.98 -13.83 -35.43
C PRO A 329 1.20 -14.30 -36.87
N VAL A 330 2.31 -15.01 -37.09
CA VAL A 330 2.52 -15.83 -38.27
C VAL A 330 1.88 -17.18 -37.96
N GLY A 331 0.68 -17.43 -38.49
CA GLY A 331 0.00 -18.73 -38.40
C GLY A 331 -1.09 -18.83 -37.32
N ASP A 332 -2.05 -19.72 -37.59
CA ASP A 332 -3.33 -19.93 -36.89
C ASP A 332 -3.20 -20.67 -35.54
N ASP A 333 -2.00 -20.71 -34.95
CA ASP A 333 -1.74 -21.47 -33.74
C ASP A 333 -2.01 -20.63 -32.48
N LYS A 334 -3.08 -20.98 -31.77
CA LYS A 334 -3.56 -20.34 -30.53
C LYS A 334 -2.68 -20.71 -29.33
N THR A 335 -1.39 -20.43 -29.38
CA THR A 335 -0.54 -20.42 -28.18
C THR A 335 -0.70 -19.06 -27.49
N GLN A 336 -0.95 -19.09 -26.17
CA GLN A 336 -1.20 -17.93 -25.32
C GLN A 336 -0.29 -16.73 -25.69
N SER A 337 -0.88 -15.58 -26.07
CA SER A 337 -0.09 -14.39 -26.39
C SER A 337 0.62 -13.89 -25.12
N VAL A 338 1.84 -14.34 -24.89
CA VAL A 338 2.71 -13.79 -23.86
C VAL A 338 2.96 -12.33 -24.25
N LEU A 339 2.58 -11.41 -23.36
CA LEU A 339 2.89 -9.99 -23.52
C LEU A 339 4.41 -9.86 -23.70
N SER A 340 4.84 -9.23 -24.80
CA SER A 340 6.26 -8.90 -25.02
C SER A 340 6.81 -8.16 -23.79
N GLU A 341 8.03 -8.49 -23.37
CA GLU A 341 8.68 -7.81 -22.24
C GLU A 341 8.69 -6.29 -22.42
N ASP A 342 8.93 -5.81 -23.64
CA ASP A 342 8.89 -4.37 -23.97
C ASP A 342 7.49 -3.76 -23.82
N LYS A 343 6.43 -4.52 -24.13
CA LYS A 343 5.05 -4.05 -23.96
C LYS A 343 4.70 -3.90 -22.48
N MET A 344 5.09 -4.89 -21.66
CA MET A 344 4.92 -4.80 -20.21
C MET A 344 5.75 -3.64 -19.63
N LEU A 345 6.99 -3.49 -20.10
CA LEU A 345 7.89 -2.43 -19.67
C LEU A 345 7.31 -1.04 -20.01
N PHE A 346 6.78 -0.86 -21.22
CA PHE A 346 6.07 0.35 -21.63
C PHE A 346 4.81 0.64 -20.80
N GLN A 347 3.99 -0.37 -20.53
CA GLN A 347 2.82 -0.19 -19.66
C GLN A 347 3.23 0.23 -18.24
N ARG A 348 4.35 -0.29 -17.74
CA ARG A 348 4.91 0.10 -16.42
C ARG A 348 5.49 1.50 -16.41
N SER A 349 6.14 1.99 -17.47
CA SER A 349 6.56 3.41 -17.53
C SER A 349 5.37 4.34 -17.49
N GLN A 350 4.36 4.08 -18.32
CA GLN A 350 3.16 4.91 -18.38
C GLN A 350 2.45 4.93 -17.03
N HIS A 351 2.27 3.76 -16.42
CA HIS A 351 1.69 3.63 -15.09
C HIS A 351 2.51 4.40 -14.03
N SER A 352 3.83 4.16 -13.98
CA SER A 352 4.71 4.80 -12.99
C SER A 352 4.67 6.33 -13.08
N SER A 353 4.73 6.87 -14.29
CA SER A 353 4.66 8.32 -14.54
C SER A 353 3.31 8.92 -14.11
N MET A 354 2.20 8.32 -14.55
CA MET A 354 0.86 8.84 -14.25
C MET A 354 0.52 8.77 -12.76
N ILE A 355 0.86 7.67 -12.08
CA ILE A 355 0.64 7.53 -10.65
C ILE A 355 1.50 8.50 -9.84
N ASN A 356 2.74 8.73 -10.25
CA ASN A 356 3.58 9.75 -9.61
C ASN A 356 2.98 11.16 -9.79
N GLY A 357 2.47 11.48 -10.99
CA GLY A 357 1.74 12.72 -11.24
C GLY A 357 0.48 12.85 -10.38
N LEU A 358 -0.26 11.76 -10.19
CA LEU A 358 -1.44 11.72 -9.32
C LEU A 358 -1.07 11.96 -7.85
N HIS A 359 0.03 11.37 -7.37
CA HIS A 359 0.56 11.64 -6.03
C HIS A 359 0.92 13.12 -5.85
N GLY A 360 1.55 13.74 -6.86
CA GLY A 360 1.84 15.18 -6.87
C GLY A 360 0.57 16.03 -6.73
N ARG A 361 -0.54 15.63 -7.36
CA ARG A 361 -1.85 16.30 -7.23
C ARG A 361 -2.52 16.02 -5.89
N TYR A 362 -2.39 14.80 -5.36
CA TYR A 362 -3.05 14.34 -4.13
C TYR A 362 -2.04 13.61 -3.23
N GLN A 363 -1.29 14.31 -2.37
CA GLN A 363 -0.21 13.65 -1.62
C GLN A 363 -0.70 12.63 -0.56
N VAL A 364 -2.00 12.63 -0.20
CA VAL A 364 -2.63 11.57 0.63
C VAL A 364 -2.83 10.26 -0.14
N TYR A 365 -2.79 10.29 -1.47
CA TYR A 365 -2.94 9.11 -2.32
C TYR A 365 -1.96 7.99 -1.94
N GLY A 366 -0.67 8.31 -1.81
CA GLY A 366 0.38 7.34 -1.48
C GLY A 366 0.09 6.60 -0.17
N PRO A 367 -0.12 7.30 0.97
CA PRO A 367 -0.53 6.69 2.23
C PRO A 367 -1.79 5.81 2.15
N VAL A 368 -2.80 6.18 1.37
CA VAL A 368 -4.01 5.35 1.18
C VAL A 368 -3.69 4.07 0.43
N VAL A 369 -2.89 4.17 -0.66
CA VAL A 369 -2.43 2.99 -1.40
C VAL A 369 -1.63 2.05 -0.52
N ARG A 370 -0.75 2.58 0.34
CA ARG A 370 0.05 1.77 1.26
C ARG A 370 -0.83 0.95 2.22
N LEU A 371 -1.86 1.58 2.80
CA LEU A 371 -2.85 0.86 3.63
C LEU A 371 -3.62 -0.19 2.81
N ALA A 372 -4.05 0.15 1.59
CA ALA A 372 -4.78 -0.76 0.71
C ALA A 372 -3.93 -1.99 0.33
N LYS A 373 -2.68 -1.80 -0.10
CA LYS A 373 -1.74 -2.87 -0.41
C LYS A 373 -1.42 -3.72 0.82
N ARG A 374 -1.22 -3.08 1.97
CA ARG A 374 -0.97 -3.78 3.23
C ARG A 374 -2.16 -4.66 3.63
N TRP A 375 -3.40 -4.19 3.43
CA TRP A 375 -4.62 -4.96 3.66
C TRP A 375 -4.76 -6.13 2.67
N ILE A 376 -4.55 -5.91 1.38
CA ILE A 376 -4.56 -6.95 0.33
C ILE A 376 -3.55 -8.07 0.67
N SER A 377 -2.34 -7.67 1.06
CA SER A 377 -1.28 -8.61 1.46
C SER A 377 -1.66 -9.37 2.74
N ALA A 378 -2.15 -8.68 3.77
CA ALA A 378 -2.50 -9.29 5.04
C ALA A 378 -3.62 -10.36 4.91
N HIS A 379 -4.51 -10.19 3.92
CA HIS A 379 -5.57 -11.16 3.58
C HIS A 379 -5.17 -12.19 2.52
N LEU A 380 -3.88 -12.29 2.20
CA LEU A 380 -3.28 -13.28 1.29
C LEU A 380 -3.79 -13.18 -0.17
N PHE A 381 -4.11 -11.97 -0.64
CA PHE A 381 -4.59 -11.72 -1.99
C PHE A 381 -3.51 -11.24 -2.97
N SER A 382 -2.25 -11.08 -2.54
CA SER A 382 -1.15 -10.59 -3.39
C SER A 382 -0.86 -11.48 -4.60
N SER A 383 -1.16 -12.79 -4.53
CA SER A 383 -1.04 -13.71 -5.67
C SER A 383 -2.02 -13.42 -6.80
N PHE A 384 -3.09 -12.67 -6.54
CA PHE A 384 -4.21 -12.50 -7.46
C PHE A 384 -4.45 -11.07 -7.92
N ILE A 385 -3.97 -10.08 -7.18
CA ILE A 385 -4.16 -8.66 -7.45
C ILE A 385 -2.78 -8.00 -7.44
N SER A 386 -2.36 -7.46 -8.58
CA SER A 386 -1.08 -6.76 -8.70
C SER A 386 -1.08 -5.44 -7.92
N GLU A 387 0.12 -4.95 -7.58
CA GLU A 387 0.26 -3.66 -6.91
C GLU A 387 -0.33 -2.51 -7.74
N GLU A 388 -0.13 -2.56 -9.05
CA GLU A 388 -0.65 -1.59 -10.03
C GLU A 388 -2.19 -1.60 -10.08
N ALA A 389 -2.83 -2.78 -9.98
CA ALA A 389 -4.28 -2.87 -9.91
C ALA A 389 -4.82 -2.19 -8.64
N VAL A 390 -4.17 -2.40 -7.48
CA VAL A 390 -4.55 -1.71 -6.23
C VAL A 390 -4.38 -0.19 -6.38
N GLU A 391 -3.30 0.26 -6.99
CA GLU A 391 -3.02 1.67 -7.27
C GLU A 391 -4.14 2.32 -8.12
N LEU A 392 -4.60 1.64 -9.17
CA LEU A 392 -5.68 2.12 -10.04
C LEU A 392 -7.05 2.16 -9.32
N VAL A 393 -7.37 1.14 -8.53
CA VAL A 393 -8.63 1.13 -7.75
C VAL A 393 -8.64 2.27 -6.73
N VAL A 394 -7.51 2.56 -6.09
CA VAL A 394 -7.39 3.73 -5.21
C VAL A 394 -7.42 5.02 -6.03
N ALA A 395 -6.83 5.07 -7.22
CA ALA A 395 -6.87 6.28 -8.06
C ALA A 395 -8.32 6.67 -8.38
N HIS A 396 -9.20 5.69 -8.59
CA HIS A 396 -10.62 5.91 -8.84
C HIS A 396 -11.31 6.73 -7.75
N ILE A 397 -11.03 6.50 -6.44
CA ILE A 397 -11.68 7.25 -5.36
C ILE A 397 -11.21 8.72 -5.27
N PHE A 398 -10.06 9.06 -5.85
CA PHE A 398 -9.57 10.44 -5.94
C PHE A 398 -10.08 11.16 -7.18
N LEU A 399 -10.19 10.45 -8.30
CA LEU A 399 -10.63 11.00 -9.60
C LEU A 399 -12.15 11.11 -9.71
N LYS A 400 -12.89 10.13 -9.17
CA LYS A 400 -14.36 10.09 -9.15
C LYS A 400 -14.87 10.03 -7.70
N PRO A 401 -14.69 11.10 -6.90
CA PRO A 401 -14.96 11.05 -5.47
C PRO A 401 -16.45 11.09 -5.08
N PHE A 402 -17.35 11.42 -6.01
CA PHE A 402 -18.79 11.56 -5.72
C PHE A 402 -19.36 10.24 -5.15
N PRO A 403 -20.22 10.28 -4.11
CA PRO A 403 -20.87 11.44 -3.48
C PRO A 403 -20.04 12.19 -2.42
N PHE A 404 -18.76 11.86 -2.26
CA PHE A 404 -17.84 12.50 -1.34
C PHE A 404 -16.93 13.52 -2.05
N HIS A 405 -15.82 13.88 -1.39
CA HIS A 405 -14.70 14.64 -1.97
C HIS A 405 -13.46 13.76 -2.09
N ALA A 406 -12.42 14.18 -2.80
CA ALA A 406 -11.15 13.45 -2.80
C ALA A 406 -10.66 13.25 -1.35
N PRO A 407 -10.26 12.03 -0.94
CA PRO A 407 -9.83 11.77 0.43
C PRO A 407 -8.68 12.69 0.85
N SER A 408 -8.79 13.30 2.04
CA SER A 408 -7.71 14.11 2.62
C SER A 408 -7.14 13.52 3.92
N SER A 409 -7.57 12.31 4.28
CA SER A 409 -6.91 11.48 5.28
C SER A 409 -6.76 10.03 4.81
N ARG A 410 -5.76 9.35 5.36
CA ARG A 410 -5.47 7.96 5.01
C ARG A 410 -6.53 6.97 5.49
N VAL A 411 -7.09 7.17 6.68
CA VAL A 411 -8.14 6.31 7.22
C VAL A 411 -9.44 6.44 6.43
N ALA A 412 -9.87 7.66 6.10
CA ALA A 412 -11.07 7.88 5.29
C ALA A 412 -10.90 7.35 3.86
N GLY A 413 -9.72 7.56 3.25
CA GLY A 413 -9.38 7.00 1.95
C GLY A 413 -9.42 5.47 1.96
N PHE A 414 -8.85 4.84 2.99
CA PHE A 414 -8.87 3.39 3.15
C PHE A 414 -10.28 2.83 3.34
N LEU A 415 -11.12 3.47 4.17
CA LEU A 415 -12.53 3.09 4.31
C LEU A 415 -13.29 3.17 2.98
N ARG A 416 -13.06 4.22 2.18
CA ARG A 416 -13.69 4.39 0.87
C ARG A 416 -13.19 3.37 -0.16
N PHE A 417 -11.91 2.99 -0.11
CA PHE A 417 -11.36 1.90 -0.91
C PHE A 417 -12.06 0.56 -0.59
N LEU A 418 -12.20 0.20 0.69
CA LEU A 418 -12.89 -1.02 1.09
C LEU A 418 -14.35 -1.03 0.62
N ARG A 419 -15.04 0.10 0.75
CA ARG A 419 -16.42 0.25 0.26
C ARG A 419 -16.49 0.10 -1.26
N LEU A 420 -15.62 0.77 -2.00
CA LEU A 420 -15.56 0.67 -3.46
C LEU A 420 -15.36 -0.78 -3.92
N LEU A 421 -14.39 -1.50 -3.34
CA LEU A 421 -14.18 -2.92 -3.65
C LEU A 421 -15.42 -3.77 -3.40
N SER A 422 -16.16 -3.49 -2.33
CA SER A 422 -17.33 -4.26 -1.93
C SER A 422 -18.61 -3.96 -2.74
N SER A 423 -18.77 -2.71 -3.21
CA SER A 423 -20.03 -2.24 -3.80
C SER A 423 -19.96 -1.92 -5.28
N PHE A 424 -18.77 -1.86 -5.88
CA PHE A 424 -18.62 -1.62 -7.32
C PHE A 424 -19.19 -2.79 -8.12
N ASP A 425 -19.93 -2.50 -9.18
CA ASP A 425 -20.51 -3.50 -10.06
C ASP A 425 -19.49 -3.97 -11.11
N TRP A 426 -18.64 -4.89 -10.68
CA TRP A 426 -17.63 -5.50 -11.54
C TRP A 426 -18.21 -6.34 -12.69
N ILE A 427 -19.47 -6.75 -12.60
CA ILE A 427 -20.09 -7.64 -13.59
C ILE A 427 -20.51 -6.83 -14.81
N PHE A 428 -21.16 -5.69 -14.60
CA PHE A 428 -21.78 -4.93 -15.67
C PHE A 428 -21.07 -3.61 -15.99
N SER A 429 -20.07 -3.20 -15.21
CA SER A 429 -19.35 -1.94 -15.44
C SER A 429 -17.83 -2.11 -15.52
N PRO A 430 -17.16 -1.54 -16.54
CA PRO A 430 -15.72 -1.36 -16.50
C PRO A 430 -15.34 -0.21 -15.57
N MET A 431 -14.23 -0.34 -14.85
CA MET A 431 -13.68 0.77 -14.09
C MET A 431 -12.78 1.61 -15.00
N VAL A 432 -13.24 2.81 -15.35
CA VAL A 432 -12.48 3.77 -16.17
C VAL A 432 -11.70 4.72 -15.26
N ILE A 433 -10.37 4.70 -15.37
CA ILE A 433 -9.44 5.53 -14.60
C ILE A 433 -8.74 6.50 -15.55
N ASP A 434 -9.20 7.76 -15.53
CA ASP A 434 -8.64 8.84 -16.33
C ASP A 434 -7.86 9.81 -15.44
N ILE A 435 -6.55 9.62 -15.35
CA ILE A 435 -5.68 10.38 -14.43
C ILE A 435 -5.50 11.82 -14.92
N ASN A 436 -5.39 11.99 -16.24
CA ASN A 436 -5.05 13.25 -16.89
C ASN A 436 -6.26 13.96 -17.52
N ASN A 437 -7.44 13.31 -17.56
CA ASN A 437 -8.61 13.73 -18.33
C ASN A 437 -8.35 13.69 -19.85
N ASP A 438 -7.69 12.62 -20.31
CA ASP A 438 -7.30 12.43 -21.71
C ASP A 438 -8.41 11.76 -22.54
N PHE A 439 -9.40 11.12 -21.90
CA PHE A 439 -10.41 10.36 -22.64
C PHE A 439 -11.43 11.26 -23.34
N ASN A 440 -11.75 10.87 -24.56
CA ASN A 440 -12.87 11.40 -25.33
C ASN A 440 -13.99 10.35 -25.49
N LEU A 441 -15.10 10.74 -26.11
CA LEU A 441 -16.26 9.86 -26.33
C LEU A 441 -15.94 8.60 -27.17
N MET A 442 -14.95 8.67 -28.06
CA MET A 442 -14.52 7.50 -28.84
C MET A 442 -13.76 6.52 -27.97
N ASP A 443 -12.93 7.02 -27.04
CA ASP A 443 -12.21 6.17 -26.08
C ASP A 443 -13.18 5.47 -25.12
N GLU A 444 -14.19 6.18 -24.62
CA GLU A 444 -15.22 5.58 -23.75
C GLU A 444 -16.00 4.47 -24.48
N LYS A 445 -16.35 4.70 -25.75
CA LYS A 445 -16.99 3.69 -26.59
C LYS A 445 -16.07 2.49 -26.81
N GLU A 446 -14.81 2.72 -27.15
CA GLU A 446 -13.81 1.66 -27.36
C GLU A 446 -13.62 0.81 -26.10
N ILE A 447 -13.53 1.44 -24.93
CA ILE A 447 -13.43 0.75 -23.63
C ILE A 447 -14.66 -0.12 -23.38
N ASN A 448 -15.86 0.41 -23.65
CA ASN A 448 -17.09 -0.34 -23.46
C ASN A 448 -17.19 -1.52 -24.44
N ASP A 449 -16.80 -1.33 -25.70
CA ASP A 449 -16.76 -2.40 -26.70
C ASP A 449 -15.76 -3.50 -26.28
N ASN A 450 -14.56 -3.13 -25.83
CA ASN A 450 -13.56 -4.05 -25.29
C ASN A 450 -14.06 -4.80 -24.04
N PHE A 451 -14.74 -4.10 -23.13
CA PHE A 451 -15.36 -4.72 -21.96
C PHE A 451 -16.39 -5.77 -22.37
N MET A 452 -17.31 -5.43 -23.28
CA MET A 452 -18.33 -6.37 -23.77
C MET A 452 -17.72 -7.56 -24.50
N LEU A 453 -16.64 -7.37 -25.26
CA LEU A 453 -15.89 -8.45 -25.90
C LEU A 453 -15.26 -9.39 -24.86
N SER A 454 -14.66 -8.83 -23.80
CA SER A 454 -14.06 -9.62 -22.71
C SER A 454 -15.09 -10.51 -22.00
N ARG A 455 -16.34 -10.03 -21.86
CA ARG A 455 -17.46 -10.80 -21.30
C ARG A 455 -17.95 -11.89 -22.24
N LYS A 456 -18.05 -11.60 -23.55
CA LYS A 456 -18.50 -12.56 -24.58
C LYS A 456 -17.51 -13.69 -24.88
N SER A 457 -16.19 -13.46 -24.75
CA SER A 457 -15.19 -14.52 -25.00
C SER A 457 -15.44 -15.74 -24.11
N TYR A 458 -15.74 -15.50 -22.83
CA TYR A 458 -16.06 -16.54 -21.86
C TYR A 458 -17.34 -17.31 -22.19
N GLU A 459 -18.39 -16.63 -22.69
CA GLU A 459 -19.63 -17.29 -23.10
C GLU A 459 -19.40 -18.29 -24.23
N ARG A 460 -18.42 -18.03 -25.11
CA ARG A 460 -18.07 -18.89 -26.25
C ARG A 460 -17.18 -20.06 -25.86
N ASN A 461 -16.26 -19.86 -24.93
CA ASN A 461 -15.35 -20.89 -24.44
C ASN A 461 -15.32 -20.89 -22.90
N PRO A 462 -15.97 -21.87 -22.23
CA PRO A 462 -15.91 -22.02 -20.76
C PRO A 462 -14.51 -22.29 -20.19
N HIS A 463 -13.53 -22.56 -21.06
CA HIS A 463 -12.11 -22.68 -20.74
C HIS A 463 -11.36 -21.35 -20.72
N ASP A 464 -11.93 -20.28 -21.29
CA ASP A 464 -11.36 -18.95 -21.20
C ASP A 464 -11.41 -18.46 -19.75
N ILE A 465 -10.37 -17.75 -19.33
CA ILE A 465 -10.37 -17.09 -18.02
C ILE A 465 -11.34 -15.92 -18.11
N GLU A 466 -12.35 -15.89 -17.24
CA GLU A 466 -13.22 -14.73 -17.13
C GLU A 466 -12.58 -13.68 -16.20
N PRO A 467 -12.00 -12.58 -16.72
CA PRO A 467 -11.42 -11.54 -15.88
C PRO A 467 -12.54 -10.91 -15.05
N ALA A 468 -12.43 -10.97 -13.72
CA ALA A 468 -13.48 -10.43 -12.87
C ALA A 468 -13.40 -8.89 -12.80
N MET A 469 -12.19 -8.34 -12.81
CA MET A 469 -11.92 -6.90 -12.81
C MET A 469 -11.53 -6.42 -14.22
N PHE A 470 -12.12 -5.32 -14.66
CA PHE A 470 -11.74 -4.62 -15.88
C PHE A 470 -11.31 -3.20 -15.53
N LEU A 471 -10.01 -2.92 -15.62
CA LEU A 471 -9.40 -1.63 -15.29
C LEU A 471 -8.89 -0.97 -16.57
N ALA A 472 -9.57 0.09 -17.00
CA ALA A 472 -9.22 0.83 -18.22
C ALA A 472 -8.46 2.11 -17.90
N THR A 473 -7.37 2.35 -18.62
CA THR A 473 -6.53 3.56 -18.52
C THR A 473 -6.17 4.06 -19.92
N SER A 474 -5.64 5.27 -20.04
CA SER A 474 -5.27 5.83 -21.35
C SER A 474 -4.18 5.04 -22.08
N TYR A 475 -3.32 4.32 -21.34
CA TYR A 475 -2.29 3.43 -21.90
C TYR A 475 -2.74 1.96 -22.05
N ASP A 476 -3.90 1.59 -21.50
CA ASP A 476 -4.45 0.22 -21.56
C ASP A 476 -5.99 0.26 -21.49
N LYS A 477 -6.61 0.45 -22.64
CA LYS A 477 -8.08 0.46 -22.80
C LYS A 477 -8.70 -0.94 -22.79
N THR A 478 -7.87 -1.96 -22.95
CA THR A 478 -8.26 -3.38 -23.02
C THR A 478 -8.18 -4.10 -21.68
N SER A 479 -7.64 -3.45 -20.64
CA SER A 479 -7.42 -4.04 -19.32
C SER A 479 -6.49 -5.27 -19.38
N GLU A 480 -5.49 -5.22 -20.26
CA GLU A 480 -4.60 -6.34 -20.53
C GLU A 480 -3.46 -6.47 -19.50
N ALA A 481 -2.95 -5.33 -19.01
CA ALA A 481 -1.72 -5.27 -18.25
C ALA A 481 -1.86 -5.92 -16.86
N TRP A 482 -2.94 -5.60 -16.15
CA TRP A 482 -3.03 -5.86 -14.71
C TRP A 482 -4.11 -6.86 -14.31
N THR A 483 -5.21 -6.95 -15.06
CA THR A 483 -6.38 -7.76 -14.65
C THR A 483 -6.92 -8.71 -15.71
N LYS A 484 -6.18 -8.95 -16.80
CA LYS A 484 -6.58 -9.88 -17.88
C LYS A 484 -6.79 -11.31 -17.39
N GLN A 485 -5.90 -11.80 -16.54
CA GLN A 485 -5.88 -13.21 -16.10
C GLN A 485 -6.36 -13.41 -14.65
N SER A 486 -6.33 -12.36 -13.84
CA SER A 486 -6.64 -12.44 -12.41
C SER A 486 -7.07 -11.06 -11.90
N PRO A 487 -8.00 -10.95 -10.93
CA PRO A 487 -8.65 -12.04 -10.19
C PRO A 487 -9.76 -12.75 -10.98
N SER A 488 -10.01 -14.01 -10.64
CA SER A 488 -11.21 -14.73 -11.07
C SER A 488 -12.45 -14.25 -10.31
N LYS A 489 -13.65 -14.56 -10.82
CA LYS A 489 -14.92 -14.18 -10.15
C LYS A 489 -15.01 -14.67 -8.69
N SER A 490 -14.53 -15.87 -8.40
CA SER A 490 -14.56 -16.43 -7.05
C SER A 490 -13.57 -15.73 -6.11
N VAL A 491 -12.39 -15.38 -6.61
CA VAL A 491 -11.40 -14.60 -5.86
C VAL A 491 -11.95 -13.20 -5.59
N LEU A 492 -12.49 -12.52 -6.61
CA LEU A 492 -13.07 -11.19 -6.46
C LEU A 492 -14.25 -11.19 -5.46
N LYS A 493 -15.13 -12.20 -5.52
CA LYS A 493 -16.23 -12.34 -4.55
C LYS A 493 -15.72 -12.47 -3.12
N ARG A 494 -14.63 -13.21 -2.90
CA ARG A 494 -13.98 -13.34 -1.59
C ARG A 494 -13.37 -12.01 -1.13
N VAL A 495 -12.65 -11.32 -2.01
CA VAL A 495 -12.06 -9.99 -1.75
C VAL A 495 -13.15 -8.99 -1.37
N ALA A 496 -14.25 -8.94 -2.14
CA ALA A 496 -15.38 -8.05 -1.88
C ALA A 496 -16.08 -8.36 -0.54
N ALA A 497 -16.21 -9.63 -0.17
CA ALA A 497 -16.76 -10.03 1.13
C ALA A 497 -15.88 -9.59 2.31
N TYR A 498 -14.57 -9.78 2.19
CA TYR A 498 -13.60 -9.31 3.19
C TYR A 498 -13.60 -7.78 3.27
N ALA A 499 -13.66 -7.09 2.13
CA ALA A 499 -13.71 -5.64 2.07
C ALA A 499 -14.98 -5.08 2.73
N LYS A 500 -16.14 -5.72 2.49
CA LYS A 500 -17.41 -5.37 3.15
C LYS A 500 -17.30 -5.49 4.67
N SER A 501 -16.87 -6.64 5.18
CA SER A 501 -16.72 -6.88 6.62
C SER A 501 -15.70 -5.92 7.25
N SER A 502 -14.58 -5.66 6.56
CA SER A 502 -13.57 -4.70 7.02
C SER A 502 -14.10 -3.26 7.04
N ALA A 503 -14.90 -2.85 6.05
CA ALA A 503 -15.51 -1.53 6.01
C ALA A 503 -16.52 -1.32 7.14
N GLU A 504 -17.33 -2.34 7.44
CA GLU A 504 -18.28 -2.33 8.55
C GLU A 504 -17.55 -2.26 9.90
N LEU A 505 -16.53 -3.11 10.11
CA LEU A 505 -15.69 -3.08 11.31
C LEU A 505 -14.99 -1.74 11.49
N LEU A 506 -14.35 -1.21 10.44
CA LEU A 506 -13.68 0.09 10.48
C LEU A 506 -14.67 1.22 10.83
N THR A 507 -15.86 1.20 10.25
CA THR A 507 -16.91 2.18 10.57
C THR A 507 -17.30 2.11 12.05
N ASN A 508 -17.47 0.90 12.58
CA ASN A 508 -17.81 0.68 14.00
C ASN A 508 -16.68 1.13 14.94
N LEU A 509 -15.43 0.80 14.63
CA LEU A 509 -14.26 1.23 15.41
C LEU A 509 -14.13 2.76 15.43
N MET A 510 -14.44 3.43 14.32
CA MET A 510 -14.42 4.88 14.24
C MET A 510 -15.51 5.56 15.10
N LEU A 511 -16.71 4.97 15.17
CA LEU A 511 -17.84 5.53 15.91
C LEU A 511 -17.82 5.18 17.40
N HIS A 512 -17.47 3.94 17.73
CA HIS A 512 -17.63 3.36 19.05
C HIS A 512 -16.30 3.02 19.73
N GLY A 513 -15.21 2.94 18.96
CA GLY A 513 -13.92 2.47 19.47
C GLY A 513 -13.82 0.94 19.49
N PRO A 514 -12.67 0.40 19.95
CA PRO A 514 -12.50 -1.04 20.12
C PRO A 514 -13.46 -1.58 21.20
N SER A 515 -13.98 -2.79 20.99
CA SER A 515 -14.90 -3.44 21.92
C SER A 515 -14.60 -4.94 21.99
N GLY A 516 -14.17 -5.40 23.18
CA GLY A 516 -13.80 -6.79 23.41
C GLY A 516 -12.73 -7.25 22.41
N GLU A 517 -13.05 -8.29 21.64
CA GLU A 517 -12.16 -8.89 20.63
C GLU A 517 -12.05 -8.05 19.34
N TYR A 518 -12.95 -7.09 19.11
CA TYR A 518 -12.97 -6.26 17.91
C TYR A 518 -12.02 -5.06 18.05
N THR A 519 -10.80 -5.24 17.55
CA THR A 519 -9.70 -4.27 17.62
C THR A 519 -9.29 -3.78 16.21
N TRP A 520 -8.41 -2.78 16.13
CA TRP A 520 -7.93 -2.24 14.85
C TRP A 520 -7.13 -3.28 14.06
N GLU A 521 -6.42 -4.14 14.78
CA GLU A 521 -5.62 -5.25 14.29
C GLU A 521 -6.45 -6.26 13.49
N CYS A 522 -7.71 -6.48 13.89
CA CYS A 522 -8.63 -7.38 13.20
C CYS A 522 -8.85 -7.01 11.72
N LEU A 523 -8.70 -5.72 11.35
CA LEU A 523 -8.80 -5.28 9.95
C LEU A 523 -7.74 -5.92 9.05
N PHE A 524 -6.60 -6.33 9.63
CA PHE A 524 -5.45 -6.90 8.93
C PHE A 524 -5.18 -8.35 9.35
N ARG A 525 -6.10 -9.04 10.05
CA ARG A 525 -5.96 -10.45 10.39
C ARG A 525 -6.78 -11.32 9.45
N THR A 526 -6.12 -12.25 8.77
CA THR A 526 -6.79 -13.20 7.89
C THR A 526 -7.29 -14.42 8.68
N PRO A 527 -8.56 -14.83 8.52
CA PRO A 527 -9.06 -16.06 9.13
C PRO A 527 -8.50 -17.29 8.39
N MET A 528 -7.52 -17.95 9.01
CA MET A 528 -6.84 -19.14 8.45
C MET A 528 -7.76 -20.36 8.30
N SER A 529 -8.85 -20.40 9.06
CA SER A 529 -9.90 -21.40 8.95
C SER A 529 -10.62 -21.37 7.59
N ASN A 530 -10.41 -20.36 6.74
CA ASN A 530 -11.01 -20.31 5.41
C ASN A 530 -10.26 -21.10 4.34
N TYR A 531 -9.04 -21.58 4.62
CA TYR A 531 -8.23 -22.37 3.68
C TYR A 531 -8.37 -23.88 3.96
N ASP A 532 -8.06 -24.71 2.97
CA ASP A 532 -8.13 -26.16 3.11
C ASP A 532 -6.87 -26.71 3.80
N ALA A 533 -5.72 -26.12 3.49
CA ALA A 533 -4.47 -26.34 4.19
C ALA A 533 -3.70 -25.02 4.36
N VAL A 534 -2.80 -24.98 5.33
CA VAL A 534 -1.99 -23.81 5.66
C VAL A 534 -0.54 -24.24 5.85
N ILE A 535 0.38 -23.54 5.17
CA ILE A 535 1.82 -23.68 5.32
C ILE A 535 2.29 -22.52 6.18
N LEU A 536 2.98 -22.81 7.27
CA LEU A 536 3.62 -21.81 8.13
C LEU A 536 5.11 -21.79 7.80
N LEU A 537 5.69 -20.59 7.71
CA LEU A 537 7.11 -20.36 7.42
C LEU A 537 7.86 -20.00 8.70
N HIS A 538 9.16 -20.28 8.74
CA HIS A 538 10.04 -19.81 9.81
C HIS A 538 10.26 -18.31 9.63
N GLN A 539 9.77 -17.50 10.57
CA GLN A 539 9.88 -16.04 10.50
C GLN A 539 11.33 -15.59 10.41
N GLU A 540 12.25 -16.23 11.15
CA GLU A 540 13.68 -15.92 11.09
C GLU A 540 14.36 -16.30 9.77
N LYS A 541 13.62 -16.90 8.82
CA LYS A 541 14.11 -17.29 7.49
C LYS A 541 13.48 -16.49 6.34
N LEU A 542 12.62 -15.53 6.65
CA LEU A 542 12.09 -14.58 5.67
C LEU A 542 13.13 -13.50 5.36
N CYS A 543 13.12 -12.92 4.16
CA CYS A 543 14.01 -11.81 3.81
C CYS A 543 13.86 -10.58 4.71
N CYS A 544 12.61 -10.21 5.03
CA CYS A 544 12.31 -9.07 5.88
C CYS A 544 11.42 -9.50 7.06
N PRO A 545 11.98 -10.13 8.11
CA PRO A 545 11.19 -10.63 9.24
C PRO A 545 10.42 -9.55 10.00
N HIS A 546 10.93 -8.31 9.98
CA HIS A 546 10.33 -7.13 10.62
C HIS A 546 9.10 -6.60 9.89
N HIS A 547 8.85 -7.04 8.64
CA HIS A 547 7.62 -6.70 7.92
C HIS A 547 6.42 -7.57 8.33
N VAL A 548 6.64 -8.64 9.12
CA VAL A 548 5.55 -9.50 9.59
C VAL A 548 4.69 -8.71 10.57
N LEU A 549 3.40 -8.56 10.24
CA LEU A 549 2.48 -7.77 11.05
C LEU A 549 2.02 -8.54 12.29
N PHE A 550 1.57 -9.78 12.07
CA PHE A 550 1.13 -10.69 13.11
C PHE A 550 1.76 -12.05 12.82
N PRO A 551 2.60 -12.58 13.73
CA PRO A 551 3.12 -13.93 13.56
C PRO A 551 1.98 -14.95 13.43
N ALA A 552 2.08 -15.83 12.45
CA ALA A 552 1.06 -16.84 12.20
C ALA A 552 0.99 -17.84 13.37
N GLU A 553 -0.18 -17.93 13.96
CA GLU A 553 -0.51 -18.93 14.97
C GLU A 553 -0.72 -20.30 14.34
N ASN A 554 -0.58 -21.36 15.14
CA ASN A 554 -0.83 -22.71 14.66
C ASN A 554 -2.33 -22.88 14.42
N PRO A 555 -2.77 -23.21 13.20
CA PRO A 555 -4.19 -23.35 12.90
C PRO A 555 -4.76 -24.62 13.54
N ASP A 556 -6.06 -24.59 13.83
CA ASP A 556 -6.83 -25.75 14.25
C ASP A 556 -6.95 -26.74 13.09
N GLY A 557 -6.02 -27.69 13.01
CA GLY A 557 -5.93 -28.67 11.93
C GLY A 557 -4.93 -29.79 12.21
N LYS A 558 -4.95 -30.84 11.37
CA LYS A 558 -4.00 -31.96 11.46
C LYS A 558 -2.63 -31.51 10.96
N LEU A 559 -1.64 -31.54 11.85
CA LEU A 559 -0.23 -31.35 11.47
C LEU A 559 0.22 -32.52 10.56
N VAL A 560 0.70 -32.18 9.37
CA VAL A 560 1.19 -33.16 8.38
C VAL A 560 2.72 -33.18 8.36
N VAL A 561 3.35 -32.00 8.39
CA VAL A 561 4.81 -31.84 8.35
C VAL A 561 5.23 -30.85 9.43
N TRP A 562 6.30 -31.18 10.14
CA TRP A 562 7.02 -30.25 11.02
C TRP A 562 8.44 -30.05 10.49
N GLY A 563 8.76 -28.83 10.07
CA GLY A 563 10.02 -28.50 9.41
C GLY A 563 11.03 -27.85 10.36
N LYS A 564 12.32 -28.20 10.20
CA LYS A 564 13.43 -27.56 10.92
C LYS A 564 13.98 -26.39 10.10
N PRO A 565 14.35 -25.27 10.73
CA PRO A 565 14.91 -24.12 10.02
C PRO A 565 16.28 -24.47 9.43
N SER A 566 16.55 -24.02 8.20
CA SER A 566 17.87 -24.18 7.57
C SER A 566 18.95 -23.36 8.30
N LYS A 567 20.20 -23.81 8.24
CA LYS A 567 21.36 -23.03 8.69
C LYS A 567 22.03 -22.25 7.55
N ASP A 568 21.61 -22.50 6.31
CA ASP A 568 22.27 -21.99 5.10
C ASP A 568 21.89 -20.53 4.82
N PHE A 569 20.68 -20.12 5.24
CA PHE A 569 20.19 -18.76 5.10
C PHE A 569 19.93 -18.10 6.46
N CYS A 570 20.44 -16.88 6.62
CA CYS A 570 20.12 -15.97 7.71
C CYS A 570 19.82 -14.59 7.12
N PRO A 571 18.69 -13.94 7.49
CA PRO A 571 18.29 -12.65 6.93
C PRO A 571 19.17 -11.50 7.39
N TYR A 572 19.95 -11.69 8.46
CA TYR A 572 20.92 -10.71 8.93
C TYR A 572 22.30 -11.34 9.01
N MET A 573 23.30 -10.60 8.54
CA MET A 573 24.71 -10.94 8.66
C MET A 573 25.40 -9.98 9.65
N PRO A 574 26.30 -10.49 10.52
CA PRO A 574 27.14 -9.65 11.36
C PRO A 574 28.22 -8.95 10.54
N LEU A 575 28.42 -7.65 10.75
CA LEU A 575 29.44 -6.86 10.04
C LEU A 575 30.70 -6.57 10.89
N ASN A 576 30.80 -7.16 12.08
CA ASN A 576 31.93 -6.96 12.98
C ASN A 576 33.19 -7.72 12.50
N LYS A 577 34.37 -7.18 12.83
CA LYS A 577 35.72 -7.64 12.41
C LYS A 577 36.07 -9.12 12.68
N GLY A 578 35.22 -9.89 13.37
CA GLY A 578 35.45 -11.31 13.68
C GLY A 578 34.69 -12.31 12.78
N ALA A 579 33.62 -11.90 12.08
CA ALA A 579 32.76 -12.80 11.30
C ALA A 579 32.93 -12.64 9.77
N VAL A 580 33.42 -11.48 9.33
CA VAL A 580 33.68 -11.15 7.93
C VAL A 580 35.09 -10.58 7.85
N LYS A 581 35.92 -11.06 6.92
CA LYS A 581 37.34 -10.63 6.80
C LYS A 581 37.48 -9.17 6.35
N GLY A 582 36.42 -8.55 5.82
CA GLY A 582 36.33 -7.13 5.48
C GLY A 582 35.01 -6.77 4.76
N LEU A 583 34.79 -5.49 4.48
CA LEU A 583 33.61 -4.99 3.76
C LEU A 583 33.34 -5.69 2.41
N HIS A 584 34.42 -6.05 1.72
CA HIS A 584 34.36 -6.78 0.45
C HIS A 584 33.72 -8.16 0.60
N ASP A 585 34.18 -8.96 1.57
CA ASP A 585 33.65 -10.29 1.88
C ASP A 585 32.19 -10.23 2.37
N ALA A 586 31.78 -9.16 3.07
CA ALA A 586 30.37 -8.96 3.42
C ALA A 586 29.52 -8.67 2.17
N ARG A 587 30.05 -7.89 1.22
CA ARG A 587 29.34 -7.57 -0.02
C ARG A 587 29.22 -8.77 -0.95
N GLU A 588 30.23 -9.63 -1.04
CA GLU A 588 30.14 -10.89 -1.79
C GLU A 588 29.06 -11.83 -1.25
N LYS A 589 28.74 -11.73 0.04
CA LYS A 589 27.66 -12.49 0.69
C LYS A 589 26.29 -11.82 0.55
N LEU A 590 26.20 -10.62 -0.01
CA LEU A 590 24.95 -9.90 -0.21
C LEU A 590 24.16 -10.55 -1.36
N LEU A 591 22.94 -10.97 -1.07
CA LEU A 591 22.05 -11.59 -2.03
C LEU A 591 21.17 -10.51 -2.68
N VAL A 592 21.53 -10.12 -3.90
CA VAL A 592 20.82 -9.10 -4.67
C VAL A 592 19.57 -9.71 -5.30
N ASN A 593 18.43 -9.06 -5.11
CA ASN A 593 17.12 -9.45 -5.63
C ASN A 593 16.66 -10.88 -5.24
N PHE A 594 17.18 -11.41 -4.12
CA PHE A 594 16.84 -12.74 -3.63
C PHE A 594 15.74 -12.68 -2.54
N ASP A 595 14.69 -13.49 -2.71
CA ASP A 595 13.66 -13.73 -1.69
C ASP A 595 13.28 -15.22 -1.62
N PRO A 596 13.65 -15.96 -0.56
CA PRO A 596 13.40 -17.39 -0.46
C PRO A 596 11.91 -17.72 -0.52
N THR A 597 11.03 -16.84 -0.04
CA THR A 597 9.59 -17.07 -0.10
C THR A 597 9.08 -16.96 -1.54
N THR A 598 9.57 -16.00 -2.32
CA THR A 598 9.21 -15.88 -3.74
C THR A 598 9.65 -17.10 -4.55
N TYR A 599 10.87 -17.62 -4.31
CA TYR A 599 11.35 -18.86 -4.94
C TYR A 599 10.49 -20.06 -4.52
N PHE A 600 10.20 -20.21 -3.23
CA PHE A 600 9.34 -21.29 -2.73
C PHE A 600 7.95 -21.28 -3.39
N LEU A 601 7.31 -20.12 -3.48
CA LEU A 601 5.99 -19.99 -4.11
C LEU A 601 6.02 -20.29 -5.61
N ARG A 602 7.09 -19.89 -6.30
CA ARG A 602 7.30 -20.23 -7.71
C ARG A 602 7.40 -21.73 -7.89
N ASP A 603 8.22 -22.39 -7.08
CA ASP A 603 8.44 -23.83 -7.17
C ASP A 603 7.17 -24.62 -6.83
N LEU A 604 6.38 -24.17 -5.83
CA LEU A 604 5.04 -24.71 -5.57
C LEU A 604 4.08 -24.51 -6.74
N LYS A 605 4.08 -23.32 -7.34
CA LYS A 605 3.22 -23.02 -8.50
C LYS A 605 3.58 -23.89 -9.70
N CYS A 606 4.86 -24.19 -9.91
CA CYS A 606 5.33 -25.08 -10.97
C CYS A 606 4.97 -26.55 -10.69
N ALA A 607 5.22 -27.03 -9.47
CA ALA A 607 5.00 -28.44 -9.10
C ALA A 607 3.50 -28.79 -8.98
N PHE A 608 2.67 -27.87 -8.51
CA PHE A 608 1.28 -28.15 -8.13
C PHE A 608 0.25 -27.24 -8.81
N SER A 609 0.57 -26.73 -10.00
CA SER A 609 -0.22 -25.72 -10.72
C SER A 609 -1.69 -26.10 -10.95
N LYS A 610 -2.00 -27.40 -10.97
CA LYS A 610 -3.34 -27.97 -11.23
C LYS A 610 -4.01 -28.53 -9.97
N THR A 611 -3.33 -28.50 -8.82
CA THR A 611 -3.76 -29.19 -7.60
C THR A 611 -4.41 -28.24 -6.61
N PHE A 612 -3.80 -27.07 -6.40
CA PHE A 612 -4.31 -26.07 -5.46
C PHE A 612 -4.06 -24.65 -5.96
N LYS A 613 -4.86 -23.73 -5.44
CA LYS A 613 -4.60 -22.29 -5.51
C LYS A 613 -3.78 -21.85 -4.30
N LEU A 614 -2.75 -21.06 -4.58
CA LEU A 614 -1.83 -20.49 -3.60
C LEU A 614 -2.30 -19.09 -3.17
N TRP A 615 -2.54 -18.92 -1.88
CA TRP A 615 -2.93 -17.65 -1.27
C TRP A 615 -1.77 -17.17 -0.39
N TYR A 616 -1.19 -16.02 -0.75
CA TYR A 616 -0.03 -15.48 -0.05
C TYR A 616 -0.06 -13.95 0.01
N GLY A 617 0.56 -13.40 1.05
CA GLY A 617 0.77 -11.98 1.25
C GLY A 617 2.22 -11.58 0.96
N SER A 618 2.43 -10.78 -0.09
CA SER A 618 3.77 -10.37 -0.55
C SER A 618 4.55 -9.49 0.44
N VAL A 619 3.86 -8.86 1.39
CA VAL A 619 4.44 -7.94 2.35
C VAL A 619 4.42 -8.58 3.74
N GLY A 620 5.52 -9.24 4.11
CA GLY A 620 5.69 -9.83 5.44
C GLY A 620 4.74 -10.99 5.75
N GLY A 621 4.35 -11.76 4.74
CA GLY A 621 3.58 -12.99 4.95
C GLY A 621 4.48 -14.12 5.46
N ASP A 622 4.17 -14.66 6.63
CA ASP A 622 4.83 -15.84 7.21
C ASP A 622 3.97 -17.11 7.11
N ALA A 623 2.89 -17.05 6.33
CA ALA A 623 2.02 -18.17 6.05
C ALA A 623 1.45 -18.14 4.63
N VAL A 624 1.16 -19.33 4.10
CA VAL A 624 0.57 -19.56 2.77
C VAL A 624 -0.68 -20.40 2.94
N GLY A 625 -1.82 -19.89 2.47
CA GLY A 625 -3.07 -20.63 2.41
C GLY A 625 -3.16 -21.45 1.12
N LEU A 626 -3.73 -22.65 1.21
CA LEU A 626 -3.99 -23.54 0.08
C LEU A 626 -5.49 -23.80 -0.03
N THR A 627 -6.03 -23.77 -1.25
CA THR A 627 -7.37 -24.29 -1.53
C THR A 627 -7.35 -25.27 -2.69
N TRP A 628 -7.97 -26.44 -2.54
CA TRP A 628 -7.99 -27.47 -3.57
C TRP A 628 -8.67 -26.96 -4.85
N GLU A 629 -8.11 -27.29 -6.01
CA GLU A 629 -8.82 -27.11 -7.27
C GLU A 629 -9.72 -28.32 -7.51
N ASN A 630 -11.03 -28.10 -7.72
CA ASN A 630 -11.97 -29.20 -7.96
C ASN A 630 -11.66 -29.89 -9.31
N PRO A 631 -11.41 -31.21 -9.34
CA PRO A 631 -11.11 -31.93 -10.59
C PRO A 631 -12.31 -32.04 -11.56
N LYS A 632 -13.52 -31.73 -11.11
CA LYS A 632 -14.79 -31.89 -11.87
C LYS A 632 -14.94 -31.07 -13.17
N LYS A 633 -13.97 -30.23 -13.54
CA LYS A 633 -13.98 -29.50 -14.83
C LYS A 633 -13.27 -30.21 -15.99
N ARG A 634 -12.67 -31.39 -15.77
CA ARG A 634 -12.11 -32.21 -16.86
C ARG A 634 -13.01 -33.42 -17.13
N GLY A 635 -13.10 -33.75 -18.41
CA GLY A 635 -13.94 -34.81 -18.95
C GLY A 635 -13.72 -36.15 -18.25
N ARG A 636 -14.77 -36.97 -18.36
CA ARG A 636 -15.00 -38.27 -17.72
C ARG A 636 -14.03 -39.40 -18.10
N GLU A 637 -12.80 -39.13 -18.51
CA GLU A 637 -11.95 -40.15 -19.17
C GLU A 637 -10.73 -40.66 -18.37
N GLU A 638 -10.44 -40.14 -17.18
CA GLU A 638 -9.40 -40.72 -16.30
C GLU A 638 -10.01 -41.00 -14.91
N ALA A 639 -10.82 -42.04 -14.82
CA ALA A 639 -11.49 -42.45 -13.59
C ALA A 639 -10.93 -43.76 -13.01
N ASP A 640 -9.63 -44.04 -13.19
CA ASP A 640 -9.00 -45.26 -12.66
C ASP A 640 -7.67 -45.05 -11.89
N GLU A 641 -7.19 -43.81 -11.70
CA GLU A 641 -6.13 -43.55 -10.72
C GLU A 641 -6.73 -43.04 -9.41
N ALA A 642 -6.54 -43.80 -8.33
CA ALA A 642 -6.90 -43.37 -6.98
C ALA A 642 -6.21 -42.03 -6.68
N ALA A 643 -6.99 -40.96 -6.58
CA ALA A 643 -6.45 -39.63 -6.30
C ALA A 643 -5.55 -39.68 -5.05
N PRO A 644 -4.30 -39.18 -5.12
CA PRO A 644 -3.34 -39.30 -4.02
C PRO A 644 -3.90 -38.71 -2.73
N GLU A 645 -3.63 -39.38 -1.61
CA GLU A 645 -4.13 -38.94 -0.30
C GLU A 645 -3.66 -37.49 -0.05
N PRO A 646 -4.54 -36.56 0.36
CA PRO A 646 -4.20 -35.16 0.56
C PRO A 646 -2.98 -34.94 1.47
N THR A 647 -2.78 -35.84 2.44
CA THR A 647 -1.63 -35.81 3.35
C THR A 647 -0.32 -36.14 2.64
N SER A 648 -0.32 -36.97 1.60
CA SER A 648 0.87 -37.27 0.78
C SER A 648 1.31 -36.05 -0.02
N ILE A 649 0.37 -35.39 -0.70
CA ILE A 649 0.62 -34.16 -1.46
C ILE A 649 1.18 -33.08 -0.51
N LEU A 650 0.59 -32.92 0.67
CA LEU A 650 1.04 -31.93 1.65
C LEU A 650 2.42 -32.27 2.26
N LYS A 651 2.86 -33.53 2.24
CA LYS A 651 4.26 -33.88 2.59
C LYS A 651 5.23 -33.37 1.55
N GLU A 652 4.94 -33.60 0.27
CA GLU A 652 5.75 -33.10 -0.85
C GLU A 652 5.85 -31.56 -0.83
N VAL A 653 4.75 -30.87 -0.52
CA VAL A 653 4.75 -29.41 -0.30
C VAL A 653 5.74 -29.01 0.80
N GLY A 654 5.79 -29.78 1.89
CA GLY A 654 6.76 -29.57 2.98
C GLY A 654 8.21 -29.81 2.54
N ASP A 655 8.43 -30.80 1.67
CA ASP A 655 9.75 -31.13 1.15
C ASP A 655 10.29 -30.06 0.18
N VAL A 656 9.42 -29.49 -0.68
CA VAL A 656 9.78 -28.36 -1.56
C VAL A 656 10.27 -27.17 -0.75
N GLY A 657 9.67 -26.92 0.43
CA GLY A 657 10.00 -25.81 1.31
C GLY A 657 10.98 -26.15 2.42
N LYS A 658 11.73 -27.25 2.32
CA LYS A 658 12.62 -27.72 3.39
C LYS A 658 13.59 -26.62 3.85
N GLY A 659 13.58 -26.34 5.14
CA GLY A 659 14.42 -25.30 5.74
C GLY A 659 13.75 -23.92 5.86
N LEU A 660 12.73 -23.64 5.05
CA LEU A 660 11.90 -22.43 5.13
C LEU A 660 10.56 -22.71 5.82
N VAL A 661 9.96 -23.89 5.58
CA VAL A 661 8.68 -24.29 6.15
C VAL A 661 8.83 -24.68 7.62
N ARG A 662 8.02 -24.07 8.47
CA ARG A 662 7.85 -24.38 9.90
C ARG A 662 6.90 -25.55 10.11
N GLY A 663 5.76 -25.54 9.41
CA GLY A 663 4.82 -26.65 9.46
C GLY A 663 3.74 -26.58 8.38
N VAL A 664 3.17 -27.73 8.06
CA VAL A 664 2.07 -27.87 7.10
C VAL A 664 0.87 -28.47 7.83
N TYR A 665 -0.26 -27.78 7.79
CA TYR A 665 -1.48 -28.15 8.49
C TYR A 665 -2.61 -28.38 7.50
N LEU A 666 -3.28 -29.53 7.61
CA LEU A 666 -4.53 -29.79 6.93
C LEU A 666 -5.69 -29.30 7.82
N VAL A 667 -6.36 -28.23 7.40
CA VAL A 667 -7.40 -27.54 8.18
C VAL A 667 -8.79 -28.08 7.84
N LYS A 668 -9.05 -28.35 6.55
CA LYS A 668 -10.31 -28.95 6.09
C LYS A 668 -10.02 -30.20 5.27
N ALA A 669 -10.79 -31.26 5.50
CA ALA A 669 -10.79 -32.40 4.61
C ALA A 669 -11.28 -31.97 3.21
N PRO A 670 -10.67 -32.48 2.13
CA PRO A 670 -11.12 -32.15 0.78
C PRO A 670 -12.55 -32.63 0.58
N LYS A 671 -13.38 -31.74 0.03
CA LYS A 671 -14.74 -32.09 -0.35
C LYS A 671 -14.71 -32.77 -1.72
N PHE A 672 -14.30 -34.03 -1.78
CA PHE A 672 -14.55 -34.88 -2.94
C PHE A 672 -16.03 -35.29 -2.91
N GLN A 673 -16.91 -34.38 -3.35
CA GLN A 673 -18.26 -34.76 -3.79
C GLN A 673 -18.25 -34.86 -5.29
#